data_AF-A0A428SWH3-F1
#
_entry.id   AF-A0A428SWH3-F1
#
_cell.length_a   1.000
_cell.length_b   1.000
_cell.length_c   1.000
_cell.angle_alpha   90.00
_cell.angle_beta   90.00
_cell.angle_gamma   90.00
#
_symmetry.space_group_name_H-M   'P 1'
#
loop_
_entity.id
_entity.type
_entity.pdbx_description
1 polymer ?
#
loop_
_entity_poly.entity_id
_entity_poly.type
_entity_poly.pdbx_seq_one_letter_code
_entity_poly.pdbx_strand_id
1 'polypeptide(L)'
;MFAVAMLQNYEYLDSTPNIPASIRGRVHPSLKVNGRLRLYKGEGGYLFSRDAKHDQAMVMFMKGAAQVIVVLPTKILERGKTFRNLSDQTADTMPKITVLSSQPLVRSANNVFDKFVFSLFSTFGTQIATFRNFHMRDTLLASNFGGSNLQTNATSIANALLPEVRQVISDGRFTLRDLINLSPVSRSWPVGHGSCVYIRIYTHPRDRPADAFSDTSQSDINQNVYFYVGQSVDVRTRAREHDRLISPDATSTHYKRAFQSQHRYMIPLLFWPGERISKNLLDMAEQTMMLAFNTYQPWVLKDVMPGKNSAQVVEFQRQAQFLTVTAQATAQKVGWPRLNSFGCNINSPIFVTGVNKFINCIRMPAGDSNLRTFTTYRVRRTIRKVGSELWNLSLTLFDPDTITSSMMTFSFKPENEAMRLQQPGVGYLVFEVMDDKKPHPNPWVGMPSVGPFRNFDRASSFAVRVEWFDESQGEWYSIPLQRIALDLRPVRQWVAQRDFESLVRLYRTAMNLIQALEGVEYTGPLDGFTRSLTFGHLTVRELQTDHLGQRYRWVDRPTKTCPVPARATWEENYNLMIRQFSSTVTHVGPSAPPTIASDVMIREVSDTVQGTSTVRPSDNSGTGTATWHTDTAGPTGDDTTYVAVQDDGNIVLYKNEDEPIWATHSNK
;
A
#
# COMPACT_ATOMS: atom_id res chain seq x y z
N MET A 1 13.49 -1.52 28.84
CA MET A 1 12.67 -2.61 28.28
C MET A 1 13.49 -3.34 27.22
N PHE A 2 13.51 -4.68 27.20
CA PHE A 2 14.23 -5.51 26.23
C PHE A 2 13.22 -6.33 25.43
N ALA A 3 13.46 -6.49 24.13
CA ALA A 3 12.73 -7.47 23.33
C ALA A 3 13.04 -8.87 23.86
N VAL A 4 12.03 -9.72 23.93
CA VAL A 4 12.18 -11.13 24.25
C VAL A 4 11.33 -11.98 23.31
N ALA A 5 11.67 -13.25 23.15
CA ALA A 5 10.85 -14.25 22.48
C ALA A 5 10.73 -15.49 23.36
N MET A 6 9.58 -16.16 23.30
CA MET A 6 9.37 -17.42 24.02
C MET A 6 10.21 -18.54 23.39
N LEU A 7 10.99 -19.27 24.20
CA LEU A 7 11.78 -20.43 23.74
C LEU A 7 10.92 -21.70 23.56
N GLN A 8 9.76 -21.74 24.22
CA GLN A 8 8.83 -22.87 24.24
C GLN A 8 7.40 -22.38 24.48
N ASN A 9 6.42 -23.24 24.22
CA ASN A 9 5.03 -22.99 24.62
C ASN A 9 4.93 -22.94 26.14
N TYR A 10 4.05 -22.08 26.67
CA TYR A 10 3.82 -21.91 28.10
C TYR A 10 2.37 -21.54 28.40
N GLU A 11 1.75 -22.22 29.36
CA GLU A 11 0.39 -21.93 29.80
C GLU A 11 0.40 -21.15 31.12
N TYR A 12 0.22 -19.84 31.01
CA TYR A 12 0.30 -18.91 32.13
C TYR A 12 -1.01 -18.88 32.92
N LEU A 13 -0.91 -19.14 34.23
CA LEU A 13 -2.01 -19.03 35.18
C LEU A 13 -1.81 -17.76 36.01
N ASP A 14 -2.70 -16.78 35.83
CA ASP A 14 -2.57 -15.46 36.44
C ASP A 14 -3.14 -15.38 37.87
N SER A 15 -3.81 -16.43 38.35
CA SER A 15 -4.44 -16.48 39.67
C SER A 15 -3.52 -16.95 40.79
N THR A 16 -2.29 -17.39 40.49
CA THR A 16 -1.41 -17.99 41.49
C THR A 16 -0.85 -16.95 42.48
N PRO A 17 -0.59 -17.33 43.75
CA PRO A 17 -0.13 -16.40 44.79
C PRO A 17 1.22 -15.72 44.51
N ASN A 18 2.07 -16.34 43.69
CA ASN A 18 3.37 -15.77 43.28
C ASN A 18 3.25 -14.64 42.25
N ILE A 19 2.06 -14.38 41.71
CA ILE A 19 1.82 -13.24 40.83
C ILE A 19 1.55 -11.98 41.66
N PRO A 20 2.17 -10.82 41.33
CA PRO A 20 1.91 -9.56 42.04
C PRO A 20 0.42 -9.19 42.07
N ALA A 21 -0.06 -8.74 43.23
CA ALA A 21 -1.48 -8.44 43.44
C ALA A 21 -2.05 -7.42 42.42
N SER A 22 -1.21 -6.53 41.88
CA SER A 22 -1.60 -5.53 40.88
C SER A 22 -1.98 -6.13 39.52
N ILE A 23 -1.56 -7.35 39.20
CA ILE A 23 -1.83 -8.03 37.91
C ILE A 23 -2.46 -9.43 38.09
N ARG A 24 -2.52 -9.94 39.32
CA ARG A 24 -3.11 -11.25 39.63
C ARG A 24 -4.58 -11.32 39.23
N GLY A 25 -4.95 -12.35 38.47
CA GLY A 25 -6.32 -12.59 38.00
C GLY A 25 -6.86 -11.56 36.99
N ARG A 26 -6.01 -10.66 36.46
CA ARG A 26 -6.44 -9.56 35.60
C ARG A 26 -6.35 -9.84 34.10
N VAL A 27 -5.87 -11.02 33.68
CA VAL A 27 -5.90 -11.38 32.26
C VAL A 27 -7.36 -11.62 31.86
N HIS A 28 -7.81 -10.92 30.82
CA HIS A 28 -9.20 -10.98 30.37
C HIS A 28 -9.60 -12.41 29.99
N PRO A 29 -10.80 -12.90 30.37
CA PRO A 29 -11.24 -14.27 30.08
C PRO A 29 -11.20 -14.64 28.60
N SER A 30 -11.46 -13.70 27.68
CA SER A 30 -11.40 -13.97 26.22
C SER A 30 -10.00 -14.31 25.70
N LEU A 31 -8.95 -14.03 26.47
CA LEU A 31 -7.57 -14.36 26.12
C LEU A 31 -7.12 -15.69 26.74
N LYS A 32 -7.99 -16.34 27.53
CA LYS A 32 -7.70 -17.59 28.23
C LYS A 32 -8.35 -18.77 27.51
N VAL A 33 -7.63 -19.87 27.42
CA VAL A 33 -8.16 -21.18 27.05
C VAL A 33 -8.06 -22.07 28.28
N ASN A 34 -9.17 -22.65 28.72
CA ASN A 34 -9.24 -23.44 29.96
C ASN A 34 -8.65 -22.70 31.19
N GLY A 35 -8.94 -21.40 31.30
CA GLY A 35 -8.48 -20.55 32.40
C GLY A 35 -7.00 -20.12 32.34
N ARG A 36 -6.26 -20.49 31.30
CA ARG A 36 -4.83 -20.15 31.13
C ARG A 36 -4.59 -19.31 29.90
N LEU A 37 -3.68 -18.35 30.00
CA LEU A 37 -3.18 -17.62 28.85
C LEU A 37 -2.10 -18.45 28.16
N ARG A 38 -2.28 -18.74 26.88
CA ARG A 38 -1.28 -19.45 26.08
C ARG A 38 -0.26 -18.48 25.48
N LEU A 39 1.01 -18.77 25.72
CA LEU A 39 2.16 -18.10 25.11
C LEU A 39 2.89 -19.12 24.25
N TYR A 40 3.14 -18.80 22.98
CA TYR A 40 3.65 -19.76 22.01
C TYR A 40 5.15 -19.58 21.77
N LYS A 41 5.87 -20.66 21.43
CA LYS A 41 7.27 -20.58 21.01
C LYS A 41 7.44 -19.57 19.86
N GLY A 42 8.43 -18.70 19.98
CA GLY A 42 8.69 -17.60 19.04
C GLY A 42 7.84 -16.36 19.26
N GLU A 43 6.82 -16.40 20.13
CA GLU A 43 5.99 -15.24 20.42
C GLU A 43 6.82 -14.12 21.07
N GLY A 44 6.77 -12.93 20.46
CA GLY A 44 7.54 -11.77 20.88
C GLY A 44 6.87 -11.00 22.01
N GLY A 45 7.65 -10.66 23.04
CA GLY A 45 7.25 -9.79 24.13
C GLY A 45 8.31 -8.77 24.49
N TYR A 46 8.05 -8.01 25.54
CA TYR A 46 8.93 -6.97 26.04
C TYR A 46 9.16 -7.11 27.55
N LEU A 47 10.36 -7.53 27.93
CA LEU A 47 10.78 -7.61 29.33
C LEU A 47 11.05 -6.20 29.87
N PHE A 48 10.40 -5.83 30.96
CA PHE A 48 10.58 -4.51 31.58
C PHE A 48 10.97 -4.55 33.06
N SER A 49 10.87 -5.70 33.72
CA SER A 49 11.37 -5.91 35.09
C SER A 49 11.92 -7.33 35.25
N ARG A 50 12.92 -7.51 36.12
CA ARG A 50 13.53 -8.81 36.42
C ARG A 50 13.68 -8.96 37.93
N ASP A 51 13.25 -10.11 38.44
CA ASP A 51 13.57 -10.58 39.78
C ASP A 51 14.66 -11.66 39.69
N ALA A 52 15.89 -11.25 39.97
CA ALA A 52 17.04 -12.15 39.92
C ALA A 52 17.02 -13.23 41.04
N LYS A 53 16.32 -12.99 42.16
CA LYS A 53 16.29 -13.93 43.29
C LYS A 53 15.42 -15.15 42.98
N HIS A 54 14.35 -14.96 42.22
CA HIS A 54 13.38 -16.01 41.90
C HIS A 54 13.45 -16.47 40.43
N ASP A 55 14.48 -16.05 39.68
CA ASP A 55 14.64 -16.30 38.25
C ASP A 55 13.39 -15.95 37.41
N GLN A 56 12.77 -14.80 37.72
CA GLN A 56 11.53 -14.36 37.09
C GLN A 56 11.69 -13.00 36.38
N ALA A 57 10.86 -12.77 35.37
CA ALA A 57 10.78 -11.52 34.65
C ALA A 57 9.33 -11.11 34.41
N MET A 58 9.06 -9.81 34.50
CA MET A 58 7.80 -9.24 34.01
C MET A 58 7.95 -8.90 32.54
N VAL A 59 7.06 -9.47 31.73
CA VAL A 59 7.07 -9.35 30.27
C VAL A 59 5.70 -8.86 29.81
N MET A 60 5.70 -7.88 28.91
CA MET A 60 4.51 -7.41 28.23
C MET A 60 4.38 -8.10 26.87
N PHE A 61 3.25 -8.74 26.60
CA PHE A 61 2.88 -9.29 25.30
C PHE A 61 1.72 -8.48 24.71
N MET A 62 1.71 -8.36 23.37
CA MET A 62 0.57 -7.81 22.64
C MET A 62 -0.31 -8.96 22.16
N LYS A 63 -1.55 -9.04 22.64
CA LYS A 63 -2.56 -10.01 22.19
C LYS A 63 -3.65 -9.26 21.43
N GLY A 64 -3.50 -9.14 20.12
CA GLY A 64 -4.31 -8.20 19.33
C GLY A 64 -4.03 -6.76 19.78
N ALA A 65 -5.07 -6.01 20.13
CA ALA A 65 -4.95 -4.67 20.71
C ALA A 65 -4.63 -4.66 22.22
N ALA A 66 -4.77 -5.81 22.90
CA ALA A 66 -4.60 -5.88 24.35
C ALA A 66 -3.12 -5.98 24.76
N GLN A 67 -2.74 -5.20 25.76
CA GLN A 67 -1.46 -5.32 26.46
C GLN A 67 -1.63 -6.27 27.63
N VAL A 68 -0.86 -7.37 27.64
CA VAL A 68 -0.92 -8.37 28.70
C VAL A 68 0.42 -8.46 29.40
N ILE A 69 0.43 -8.19 30.70
CA ILE A 69 1.62 -8.30 31.55
C ILE A 69 1.61 -9.65 32.25
N VAL A 70 2.70 -10.40 32.11
CA VAL A 70 2.88 -11.73 32.71
C VAL A 70 4.19 -11.81 33.47
N VAL A 71 4.25 -12.73 34.45
CA VAL A 71 5.49 -13.09 35.14
C VAL A 71 5.97 -14.45 34.64
N LEU A 72 7.16 -14.50 34.04
CA LEU A 72 7.69 -15.70 33.42
C LEU A 72 9.07 -16.06 33.98
N PRO A 73 9.41 -17.35 34.10
CA PRO A 73 10.78 -17.77 34.35
C PRO A 73 11.74 -17.21 33.29
N THR A 74 12.93 -16.72 33.67
CA THR A 74 13.82 -16.13 32.65
C THR A 74 14.41 -17.18 31.71
N LYS A 75 14.52 -18.43 32.14
CA LYS A 75 14.98 -19.57 31.34
C LYS A 75 14.12 -19.93 30.12
N ILE A 76 12.86 -19.49 30.06
CA ILE A 76 11.97 -19.74 28.91
C ILE A 76 11.92 -18.55 27.93
N LEU A 77 12.78 -17.54 28.14
CA LEU A 77 12.84 -16.33 27.35
C LEU A 77 14.20 -16.22 26.65
N GLU A 78 14.16 -16.02 25.34
CA GLU A 78 15.31 -15.54 24.58
C GLU A 78 15.36 -14.02 24.69
N ARG A 79 16.47 -13.46 25.17
CA ARG A 79 16.62 -12.00 25.32
C ARG A 79 17.25 -11.39 24.08
N GLY A 80 16.55 -10.44 23.49
CA GLY A 80 17.03 -9.61 22.39
C GLY A 80 17.59 -8.26 22.85
N LYS A 81 17.62 -7.31 21.91
CA LYS A 81 18.08 -5.94 22.12
C LYS A 81 17.09 -5.12 22.95
N THR A 82 17.58 -4.01 23.50
CA THR A 82 16.74 -2.98 24.14
C THR A 82 15.67 -2.51 23.15
N PHE A 83 14.44 -2.30 23.65
CA PHE A 83 13.35 -1.75 22.86
C PHE A 83 13.78 -0.45 22.16
N ARG A 84 13.39 -0.32 20.90
CA ARG A 84 13.63 0.86 20.08
C ARG A 84 12.33 1.30 19.45
N ASN A 85 12.03 2.59 19.53
CA ASN A 85 10.85 3.13 18.85
C ASN A 85 11.05 3.09 17.32
N LEU A 86 9.97 3.28 16.56
CA LEU A 86 10.02 3.21 15.10
C LEU A 86 11.02 4.21 14.50
N SER A 87 11.12 5.41 15.06
CA SER A 87 12.03 6.46 14.59
C SER A 87 13.50 6.08 14.74
N ASP A 88 13.87 5.44 15.86
CA ASP A 88 15.21 4.88 16.07
C ASP A 88 15.54 3.85 15.00
N GLN A 89 14.58 3.00 14.67
CA GLN A 89 14.75 1.95 13.68
C GLN A 89 14.82 2.50 12.26
N THR A 90 13.98 3.50 11.92
CA THR A 90 14.05 4.21 10.64
C THR A 90 15.41 4.89 10.45
N ALA A 91 15.98 5.49 11.51
CA ALA A 91 17.28 6.14 11.44
C ALA A 91 18.42 5.18 11.05
N ASP A 92 18.35 3.91 11.44
CA ASP A 92 19.35 2.89 11.08
C ASP A 92 19.28 2.45 9.63
N THR A 93 18.07 2.46 9.05
CA THR A 93 17.87 2.10 7.64
C THR A 93 18.30 3.20 6.68
N MET A 94 18.42 4.43 7.17
CA MET A 94 18.82 5.57 6.36
C MET A 94 20.35 5.69 6.29
N PRO A 95 20.92 6.11 5.15
CA PRO A 95 22.33 6.43 5.06
C PRO A 95 22.78 7.40 6.15
N LYS A 96 23.85 7.05 6.88
CA LYS A 96 24.51 7.99 7.78
C LYS A 96 25.16 9.09 6.96
N ILE A 97 24.81 10.34 7.24
CA ILE A 97 25.43 11.50 6.60
C ILE A 97 26.79 11.72 7.25
N THR A 98 27.78 10.96 6.81
CA THR A 98 29.18 11.15 7.15
C THR A 98 29.84 11.58 5.85
N VAL A 99 30.48 12.74 5.85
CA VAL A 99 31.29 13.36 4.78
C VAL A 99 31.33 12.56 3.47
N LEU A 100 30.84 13.15 2.38
CA LEU A 100 30.88 12.60 1.01
C LEU A 100 32.08 11.64 0.83
N SER A 101 31.81 10.34 0.65
CA SER A 101 32.86 9.33 0.47
C SER A 101 33.70 9.58 -0.80
N SER A 102 33.23 10.44 -1.70
CA SER A 102 33.87 10.83 -2.95
C SER A 102 33.89 12.35 -3.10
N GLN A 103 35.01 12.90 -3.58
CA GLN A 103 35.09 14.31 -3.96
C GLN A 103 34.03 14.66 -5.02
N PRO A 104 33.46 15.88 -5.03
CA PRO A 104 32.53 16.31 -6.07
C PRO A 104 33.13 16.16 -7.47
N LEU A 105 32.34 15.63 -8.41
CA LEU A 105 32.74 15.48 -9.81
C LEU A 105 32.55 16.81 -10.53
N VAL A 106 33.64 17.55 -10.71
CA VAL A 106 33.62 18.88 -11.34
C VAL A 106 33.48 18.75 -12.87
N ARG A 107 32.53 19.49 -13.44
CA ARG A 107 32.34 19.65 -14.88
C ARG A 107 32.66 21.06 -15.32
N SER A 108 33.25 21.21 -16.51
CA SER A 108 33.47 22.51 -17.13
C SER A 108 32.16 23.06 -17.71
N ALA A 109 32.01 24.38 -17.65
CA ALA A 109 30.95 25.14 -18.31
C ALA A 109 31.39 26.61 -18.46
N ASN A 110 30.61 27.42 -19.16
CA ASN A 110 30.97 28.80 -19.50
C ASN A 110 30.84 29.77 -18.32
N ASN A 111 29.97 29.49 -17.35
CA ASN A 111 29.74 30.31 -16.15
C ASN A 111 29.63 29.45 -14.89
N VAL A 112 29.65 30.11 -13.73
CA VAL A 112 29.69 29.45 -12.41
C VAL A 112 28.38 28.70 -12.12
N PHE A 113 27.23 29.25 -12.49
CA PHE A 113 25.93 28.59 -12.31
C PHE A 113 25.85 27.27 -13.09
N ASP A 114 26.17 27.28 -14.39
CA ASP A 114 26.13 26.09 -15.21
C ASP A 114 27.16 25.04 -14.73
N LYS A 115 28.36 25.48 -14.31
CA LYS A 115 29.36 24.60 -13.65
C LYS A 115 28.76 23.95 -12.40
N PHE A 116 28.03 24.70 -11.58
CA PHE A 116 27.35 24.16 -10.40
C PHE A 116 26.29 23.13 -10.78
N VAL A 117 25.40 23.43 -11.72
CA VAL A 117 24.34 22.49 -12.16
C VAL A 117 24.94 21.19 -12.69
N PHE A 118 25.89 21.27 -13.62
CA PHE A 118 26.49 20.07 -14.22
C PHE A 118 27.31 19.26 -13.22
N SER A 119 28.06 19.92 -12.34
CA SER A 119 28.86 19.24 -11.32
C SER A 119 27.99 18.61 -10.23
N LEU A 120 26.88 19.27 -9.86
CA LEU A 120 25.94 18.77 -8.86
C LEU A 120 25.30 17.47 -9.32
N PHE A 121 24.73 17.46 -10.53
CA PHE A 121 24.10 16.26 -11.07
C PHE A 121 25.11 15.17 -11.43
N SER A 122 26.30 15.53 -11.91
CA SER A 122 27.39 14.56 -12.09
C SER A 122 27.77 13.90 -10.76
N THR A 123 27.86 14.67 -9.68
CA THR A 123 28.16 14.15 -8.33
C THR A 123 27.02 13.28 -7.81
N PHE A 124 25.75 13.70 -7.98
CA PHE A 124 24.60 12.86 -7.63
C PHE A 124 24.55 11.55 -8.43
N GLY A 125 24.94 11.59 -9.71
CA GLY A 125 25.05 10.41 -10.57
C GLY A 125 26.05 9.35 -10.08
N THR A 126 27.01 9.73 -9.23
CA THR A 126 27.93 8.77 -8.57
C THR A 126 27.35 8.14 -7.31
N GLN A 127 26.20 8.64 -6.82
CA GLN A 127 25.63 8.29 -5.52
C GLN A 127 24.24 7.62 -5.65
N ILE A 128 23.99 6.92 -6.76
CA ILE A 128 22.71 6.24 -7.05
C ILE A 128 22.30 5.27 -5.93
N ALA A 129 23.27 4.56 -5.32
CA ALA A 129 23.00 3.68 -4.19
C ALA A 129 22.41 4.45 -3.00
N THR A 130 22.89 5.66 -2.72
CA THR A 130 22.36 6.53 -1.67
C THR A 130 20.94 6.98 -1.97
N PHE A 131 20.65 7.40 -3.21
CA PHE A 131 19.29 7.74 -3.62
C PHE A 131 18.33 6.54 -3.52
N ARG A 132 18.78 5.34 -3.90
CA ARG A 132 18.00 4.10 -3.71
C ARG A 132 17.74 3.80 -2.23
N ASN A 133 18.73 4.02 -1.36
CA ASN A 133 18.58 3.87 0.09
C ASN A 133 17.64 4.91 0.71
N PHE A 134 17.48 6.08 0.08
CA PHE A 134 16.41 7.04 0.38
C PHE A 134 15.09 6.70 -0.32
N HIS A 135 14.90 5.44 -0.72
CA HIS A 135 13.69 4.91 -1.32
C HIS A 135 13.28 5.54 -2.66
N MET A 136 14.22 6.13 -3.40
CA MET A 136 13.97 6.58 -4.77
C MET A 136 13.76 5.36 -5.69
N ARG A 137 12.62 5.32 -6.39
CA ARG A 137 12.26 4.21 -7.30
C ARG A 137 13.26 4.06 -8.44
N ASP A 138 13.56 2.82 -8.85
CA ASP A 138 14.49 2.55 -9.96
C ASP A 138 14.07 3.20 -11.28
N THR A 139 12.76 3.28 -11.56
CA THR A 139 12.25 4.01 -12.75
C THR A 139 12.61 5.49 -12.70
N LEU A 140 12.53 6.11 -11.53
CA LEU A 140 12.90 7.52 -11.35
C LEU A 140 14.43 7.70 -11.36
N LEU A 141 15.18 6.75 -10.81
CA LEU A 141 16.65 6.72 -10.92
C LEU A 141 17.07 6.65 -12.39
N ALA A 142 16.44 5.80 -13.19
CA ALA A 142 16.71 5.69 -14.62
C ALA A 142 16.31 6.97 -15.39
N SER A 143 15.14 7.55 -15.10
CA SER A 143 14.70 8.81 -15.73
C SER A 143 15.55 10.02 -15.35
N ASN A 144 16.13 10.04 -14.15
CA ASN A 144 16.91 11.19 -13.67
C ASN A 144 18.40 11.05 -13.96
N PHE A 145 18.95 9.84 -13.81
CA PHE A 145 20.40 9.60 -13.83
C PHE A 145 20.84 8.52 -14.83
N GLY A 146 19.93 7.80 -15.47
CA GLY A 146 20.26 6.68 -16.35
C GLY A 146 20.72 7.11 -17.75
N GLY A 147 21.82 6.53 -18.24
CA GLY A 147 22.30 6.75 -19.61
C GLY A 147 22.48 8.23 -19.95
N SER A 148 21.96 8.66 -21.10
CA SER A 148 22.00 10.05 -21.55
C SER A 148 21.06 10.98 -20.76
N ASN A 149 20.09 10.45 -19.99
CA ASN A 149 19.11 11.27 -19.28
C ASN A 149 19.75 12.24 -18.30
N LEU A 150 20.83 11.83 -17.61
CA LEU A 150 21.53 12.69 -16.67
C LEU A 150 22.00 13.99 -17.34
N GLN A 151 22.71 13.84 -18.45
CA GLN A 151 23.25 14.97 -19.20
C GLN A 151 22.14 15.80 -19.83
N THR A 152 21.13 15.14 -20.42
CA THR A 152 19.98 15.81 -21.05
C THR A 152 19.20 16.65 -20.03
N ASN A 153 18.91 16.09 -18.86
CA ASN A 153 18.17 16.78 -17.80
C ASN A 153 18.97 17.97 -17.25
N ALA A 154 20.25 17.78 -16.93
CA ALA A 154 21.11 18.87 -16.43
C ALA A 154 21.25 19.99 -17.46
N THR A 155 21.40 19.66 -18.75
CA THR A 155 21.47 20.63 -19.85
C THR A 155 20.16 21.38 -20.01
N SER A 156 19.02 20.68 -19.92
CA SER A 156 17.69 21.30 -19.99
C SER A 156 17.46 22.27 -18.84
N ILE A 157 17.88 21.92 -17.61
CA ILE A 157 17.79 22.80 -16.43
C ILE A 157 18.63 24.07 -16.62
N ALA A 158 19.88 23.93 -17.05
CA ALA A 158 20.74 25.07 -17.33
C ALA A 158 20.10 25.98 -18.39
N ASN A 159 19.67 25.41 -19.52
CA ASN A 159 19.10 26.18 -20.64
C ASN A 159 17.76 26.87 -20.31
N ALA A 160 17.03 26.39 -19.31
CA ALA A 160 15.75 26.96 -18.90
C ALA A 160 15.86 28.24 -18.06
N LEU A 161 17.07 28.62 -17.64
CA LEU A 161 17.28 29.86 -16.90
C LEU A 161 16.86 31.07 -17.74
N LEU A 162 15.90 31.85 -17.23
CA LEU A 162 15.40 33.02 -17.94
C LEU A 162 16.54 34.00 -18.25
N PRO A 163 16.54 34.66 -19.42
CA PRO A 163 17.67 35.51 -19.84
C PRO A 163 18.06 36.60 -18.82
N GLU A 164 17.08 37.31 -18.24
CA GLU A 164 17.32 38.32 -17.21
C GLU A 164 17.93 37.71 -15.93
N VAL A 165 17.45 36.53 -15.53
CA VAL A 165 17.96 35.81 -14.36
C VAL A 165 19.39 35.33 -14.63
N ARG A 166 19.65 34.84 -15.85
CA ARG A 166 20.98 34.41 -16.29
C ARG A 166 21.99 35.54 -16.20
N GLN A 167 21.64 36.75 -16.63
CA GLN A 167 22.52 37.92 -16.49
C GLN A 167 22.87 38.22 -15.03
N VAL A 168 21.93 38.02 -14.11
CA VAL A 168 22.12 38.30 -12.69
C VAL A 168 22.93 37.22 -11.98
N ILE A 169 22.60 35.94 -12.17
CA ILE A 169 23.10 34.88 -11.28
C ILE A 169 24.28 34.07 -11.83
N SER A 170 24.60 34.17 -13.13
CA SER A 170 25.56 33.24 -13.79
C SER A 170 26.93 33.17 -13.13
N ASP A 171 27.43 34.29 -12.60
CA ASP A 171 28.77 34.37 -12.00
C ASP A 171 28.77 34.19 -10.48
N GLY A 172 27.59 33.99 -9.87
CA GLY A 172 27.44 33.79 -8.42
C GLY A 172 27.66 35.06 -7.58
N ARG A 173 27.76 36.24 -8.20
CA ARG A 173 28.03 37.54 -7.55
C ARG A 173 26.81 38.48 -7.61
N PHE A 174 25.67 38.01 -7.15
CA PHE A 174 24.43 38.80 -7.08
C PHE A 174 24.11 39.26 -5.65
N THR A 175 23.43 40.39 -5.54
CA THR A 175 22.92 40.97 -4.30
C THR A 175 21.42 40.70 -4.13
N LEU A 176 20.86 41.02 -2.95
CA LEU A 176 19.41 41.01 -2.77
C LEU A 176 18.71 41.98 -3.74
N ARG A 177 19.31 43.16 -3.96
CA ARG A 177 18.79 44.18 -4.86
C ARG A 177 18.66 43.67 -6.29
N ASP A 178 19.66 42.93 -6.77
CA ASP A 178 19.63 42.36 -8.11
C ASP A 178 18.46 41.38 -8.25
N LEU A 179 18.20 40.56 -7.23
CA LEU A 179 17.11 39.58 -7.25
C LEU A 179 15.72 40.22 -7.19
N ILE A 180 15.52 41.26 -6.36
CA ILE A 180 14.20 41.92 -6.25
C ILE A 180 13.88 42.84 -7.44
N ASN A 181 14.90 43.23 -8.21
CA ASN A 181 14.74 44.01 -9.44
C ASN A 181 14.45 43.15 -10.68
N LEU A 182 14.58 41.82 -10.58
CA LEU A 182 14.12 40.90 -11.62
C LEU A 182 12.60 41.00 -11.78
N SER A 183 12.10 40.73 -12.99
CA SER A 183 10.67 40.83 -13.29
C SER A 183 9.86 39.82 -12.44
N PRO A 184 9.00 40.27 -11.52
CA PRO A 184 8.15 39.37 -10.76
C PRO A 184 7.05 38.78 -11.64
N VAL A 185 6.51 37.63 -11.23
CA VAL A 185 5.30 37.06 -11.84
C VAL A 185 4.19 38.10 -11.75
N SER A 186 3.71 38.56 -12.90
CA SER A 186 2.72 39.63 -13.02
C SER A 186 1.42 39.11 -13.64
N ARG A 187 0.43 39.99 -13.76
CA ARG A 187 -0.83 39.67 -14.46
C ARG A 187 -0.63 39.43 -15.97
N SER A 188 0.45 39.96 -16.55
CA SER A 188 0.79 39.80 -17.96
C SER A 188 1.62 38.54 -18.26
N TRP A 189 1.99 37.76 -17.22
CA TRP A 189 2.65 36.48 -17.44
C TRP A 189 1.75 35.52 -18.24
N PRO A 190 2.27 34.78 -19.24
CA PRO A 190 1.48 33.89 -20.10
C PRO A 190 0.60 32.91 -19.32
N VAL A 191 -0.60 32.69 -19.84
CA VAL A 191 -1.62 31.81 -19.24
C VAL A 191 -1.53 30.41 -19.82
N GLY A 192 -1.30 29.43 -18.96
CA GLY A 192 -1.17 28.03 -19.37
C GLY A 192 0.07 27.79 -20.24
N HIS A 193 0.52 26.54 -20.30
CA HIS A 193 1.53 26.07 -21.26
C HIS A 193 2.98 26.52 -20.98
N GLY A 194 3.40 26.42 -19.72
CA GLY A 194 4.83 26.48 -19.41
C GLY A 194 5.15 25.93 -18.03
N SER A 195 6.23 25.16 -17.93
CA SER A 195 6.71 24.68 -16.63
C SER A 195 7.68 25.69 -16.06
N CYS A 196 7.48 26.08 -14.80
CA CYS A 196 8.22 27.15 -14.16
C CYS A 196 8.71 26.72 -12.78
N VAL A 197 9.97 27.07 -12.48
CA VAL A 197 10.50 27.11 -11.12
C VAL A 197 10.66 28.57 -10.73
N TYR A 198 10.17 28.94 -9.55
CA TYR A 198 10.18 30.30 -9.04
C TYR A 198 10.76 30.35 -7.63
N ILE A 199 11.23 31.52 -7.23
CA ILE A 199 11.59 31.84 -5.84
C ILE A 199 10.62 32.87 -5.28
N ARG A 200 10.19 32.64 -4.04
CA ARG A 200 9.51 33.63 -3.20
C ARG A 200 10.53 34.25 -2.28
N ILE A 201 10.54 35.58 -2.25
CA ILE A 201 11.44 36.39 -1.44
C ILE A 201 10.60 37.20 -0.47
N TYR A 202 10.86 37.03 0.82
CA TYR A 202 10.14 37.74 1.87
C TYR A 202 11.10 38.58 2.71
N THR A 203 10.77 39.86 2.87
CA THR A 203 11.57 40.82 3.65
C THR A 203 10.66 41.62 4.60
N HIS A 204 11.20 42.04 5.74
CA HIS A 204 10.50 42.89 6.71
C HIS A 204 11.22 44.26 6.84
N PRO A 205 10.52 45.37 7.10
CA PRO A 205 11.11 46.71 7.11
C PRO A 205 11.64 47.14 8.47
N ARG A 206 11.69 46.25 9.48
CA ARG A 206 12.63 46.40 10.61
C ARG A 206 13.95 45.69 10.33
N ASP A 207 13.99 44.86 9.30
CA ASP A 207 15.19 44.19 8.83
C ASP A 207 15.88 45.11 7.77
N ARG A 208 15.83 46.43 8.01
CA ARG A 208 15.95 47.53 7.02
C ARG A 208 17.24 47.48 6.19
N PRO A 209 17.10 47.39 4.85
CA PRO A 209 18.05 47.95 3.87
C PRO A 209 17.68 49.39 3.46
N ALA A 210 16.81 50.06 4.23
CA ALA A 210 16.20 51.34 3.84
C ALA A 210 17.17 52.53 3.93
N ASP A 211 18.25 52.44 4.70
CA ASP A 211 19.29 53.46 4.75
C ASP A 211 20.46 53.00 3.86
N ALA A 212 20.21 53.10 2.56
CA ALA A 212 21.00 52.59 1.44
C ALA A 212 21.14 51.05 1.42
N PHE A 213 20.80 50.43 0.28
CA PHE A 213 21.46 49.20 -0.15
C PHE A 213 22.94 49.56 -0.41
N SER A 214 23.71 49.83 0.65
CA SER A 214 25.14 50.16 0.57
C SER A 214 25.98 48.92 0.31
N ASP A 215 25.38 47.73 0.46
CA ASP A 215 26.06 46.47 0.28
C ASP A 215 25.96 45.97 -1.16
N THR A 216 27.10 45.96 -1.84
CA THR A 216 27.27 45.33 -3.15
C THR A 216 27.57 43.82 -3.02
N SER A 217 27.22 43.21 -1.89
CA SER A 217 27.48 41.80 -1.57
C SER A 217 26.20 41.04 -1.16
N GLN A 218 26.39 39.79 -0.69
CA GLN A 218 25.30 38.88 -0.29
C GLN A 218 24.92 39.00 1.19
N SER A 219 25.41 40.01 1.92
CA SER A 219 25.20 40.07 3.37
C SER A 219 23.72 40.24 3.75
N ASP A 220 22.97 41.04 2.98
CA ASP A 220 21.52 41.23 3.17
C ASP A 220 20.74 39.91 3.06
N ILE A 221 21.08 39.09 2.05
CA ILE A 221 20.47 37.77 1.85
C ILE A 221 20.69 36.88 3.08
N ASN A 222 21.85 37.00 3.72
CA ASN A 222 22.29 36.13 4.81
C ASN A 222 21.74 36.53 6.18
N GLN A 223 21.11 37.71 6.33
CA GLN A 223 20.66 38.22 7.63
C GLN A 223 19.14 38.29 7.75
N ASN A 224 18.44 38.71 6.69
CA ASN A 224 17.14 39.36 6.82
C ASN A 224 16.08 38.87 5.83
N VAL A 225 16.38 37.78 5.10
CA VAL A 225 15.57 37.34 3.96
C VAL A 225 15.13 35.90 4.13
N TYR A 226 13.85 35.66 3.88
CA TYR A 226 13.32 34.31 3.77
C TYR A 226 13.13 33.92 2.32
N PHE A 227 13.64 32.73 1.95
CA PHE A 227 13.49 32.17 0.62
C PHE A 227 12.67 30.89 0.62
N TYR A 228 11.77 30.80 -0.35
CA TYR A 228 11.07 29.57 -0.70
C TYR A 228 11.16 29.36 -2.20
N VAL A 229 11.61 28.18 -2.62
CA VAL A 229 11.55 27.78 -4.03
C VAL A 229 10.36 26.86 -4.24
N GLY A 230 9.67 27.05 -5.35
CA GLY A 230 8.55 26.20 -5.76
C GLY A 230 8.48 26.02 -7.26
N GLN A 231 7.67 25.07 -7.70
CA GLN A 231 7.39 24.82 -9.12
C GLN A 231 5.90 24.99 -9.44
N SER A 232 5.57 25.25 -10.70
CA SER A 232 4.21 25.24 -11.24
C SER A 232 4.18 25.02 -12.74
N VAL A 233 3.06 24.51 -13.25
CA VAL A 233 2.75 24.48 -14.70
C VAL A 233 1.77 25.60 -15.09
N ASP A 234 1.29 26.35 -14.09
CA ASP A 234 0.56 27.61 -14.24
C ASP A 234 1.03 28.54 -13.11
N VAL A 235 2.10 29.27 -13.37
CA VAL A 235 2.75 30.11 -12.35
C VAL A 235 1.86 31.27 -11.90
N ARG A 236 0.96 31.75 -12.77
CA ARG A 236 0.03 32.84 -12.47
C ARG A 236 -1.06 32.40 -11.51
N THR A 237 -1.67 31.23 -11.75
CA THR A 237 -2.63 30.64 -10.82
C THR A 237 -1.95 30.33 -9.49
N ARG A 238 -0.72 29.80 -9.53
CA ARG A 238 0.06 29.52 -8.33
C ARG A 238 0.41 30.77 -7.51
N ALA A 239 0.69 31.91 -8.15
CA ALA A 239 0.89 33.18 -7.46
C ALA A 239 -0.35 33.60 -6.66
N ARG A 240 -1.54 33.51 -7.29
CA ARG A 240 -2.83 33.82 -6.63
C ARG A 240 -3.13 32.86 -5.48
N GLU A 241 -2.82 31.58 -5.64
CA GLU A 241 -2.97 30.59 -4.57
C GLU A 241 -2.09 30.94 -3.36
N HIS A 242 -0.82 31.31 -3.60
CA HIS A 242 0.06 31.73 -2.51
C HIS A 242 -0.52 32.91 -1.75
N ASP A 243 -0.99 33.94 -2.45
CA ASP A 243 -1.54 35.13 -1.80
C ASP A 243 -2.81 34.83 -0.98
N ARG A 244 -3.65 33.90 -1.46
CA ARG A 244 -4.85 33.43 -0.72
C ARG A 244 -4.52 32.63 0.53
N LEU A 245 -3.41 31.89 0.53
CA LEU A 245 -3.02 31.00 1.65
C LEU A 245 -2.22 31.72 2.75
N ILE A 246 -1.83 32.97 2.52
CA ILE A 246 -1.18 33.78 3.54
C ILE A 246 -2.22 34.20 4.59
N SER A 247 -2.09 33.65 5.79
CA SER A 247 -3.03 33.83 6.89
C SER A 247 -2.27 33.79 8.23
N PRO A 248 -2.75 34.50 9.29
CA PRO A 248 -2.21 34.35 10.64
C PRO A 248 -2.27 32.90 11.16
N ASP A 249 -3.26 32.12 10.71
CA ASP A 249 -3.49 30.74 11.15
C ASP A 249 -2.78 29.69 10.27
N ALA A 250 -1.95 30.13 9.32
CA ALA A 250 -1.32 29.21 8.40
C ALA A 250 -0.40 28.22 9.14
N THR A 251 -0.52 26.92 8.86
CA THR A 251 0.29 25.88 9.52
C THR A 251 1.69 25.74 8.92
N SER A 252 1.83 26.01 7.61
CA SER A 252 3.11 25.98 6.90
C SER A 252 4.00 27.17 7.31
N THR A 253 5.25 26.91 7.68
CA THR A 253 6.22 27.98 8.00
C THR A 253 6.36 28.98 6.86
N HIS A 254 6.32 28.52 5.60
CA HIS A 254 6.36 29.38 4.42
C HIS A 254 5.28 30.48 4.47
N TYR A 255 4.04 30.10 4.75
CA TYR A 255 2.92 31.05 4.83
C TYR A 255 2.95 31.88 6.12
N LYS A 256 3.41 31.31 7.24
CA LYS A 256 3.64 32.08 8.49
C LYS A 256 4.67 33.21 8.27
N ARG A 257 5.79 32.90 7.62
CA ARG A 257 6.83 33.90 7.31
C ARG A 257 6.32 34.92 6.30
N ALA A 258 5.65 34.46 5.25
CA ALA A 258 5.03 35.37 4.29
C ALA A 258 4.07 36.36 4.97
N PHE A 259 3.22 35.91 5.91
CA PHE A 259 2.31 36.77 6.66
C PHE A 259 3.05 37.84 7.47
N GLN A 260 4.16 37.46 8.12
CA GLN A 260 5.00 38.36 8.92
C GLN A 260 5.81 39.35 8.08
N SER A 261 5.96 39.14 6.78
CA SER A 261 6.75 40.00 5.90
C SER A 261 5.91 41.07 5.22
N GLN A 262 6.50 42.26 5.09
CA GLN A 262 5.86 43.42 4.45
C GLN A 262 6.05 43.41 2.93
N HIS A 263 7.20 42.96 2.44
CA HIS A 263 7.46 42.84 1.01
C HIS A 263 7.55 41.37 0.61
N ARG A 264 6.89 41.02 -0.50
CA ARG A 264 6.71 39.65 -0.95
C ARG A 264 6.86 39.61 -2.46
N TYR A 265 7.94 39.00 -2.94
CA TYR A 265 8.21 38.88 -4.36
C TYR A 265 8.03 37.42 -4.78
N MET A 266 7.59 37.20 -6.01
CA MET A 266 7.59 35.88 -6.65
C MET A 266 8.33 36.04 -7.98
N ILE A 267 9.58 35.60 -8.03
CA ILE A 267 10.46 35.78 -9.17
C ILE A 267 10.53 34.44 -9.91
N PRO A 268 10.11 34.36 -11.19
CA PRO A 268 10.34 33.17 -12.00
C PRO A 268 11.83 33.03 -12.28
N LEU A 269 12.38 31.82 -12.13
CA LEU A 269 13.81 31.54 -12.29
C LEU A 269 14.06 30.73 -13.56
N LEU A 270 13.39 29.59 -13.65
CA LEU A 270 13.47 28.68 -14.79
C LEU A 270 12.12 28.65 -15.50
N PHE A 271 12.13 28.65 -16.83
CA PHE A 271 10.92 28.58 -17.64
C PHE A 271 11.14 27.75 -18.91
N TRP A 272 10.29 26.74 -19.09
CA TRP A 272 10.17 26.02 -20.36
C TRP A 272 8.90 26.49 -21.07
N PRO A 273 9.02 27.26 -22.17
CA PRO A 273 7.87 27.68 -22.96
C PRO A 273 7.28 26.47 -23.71
N GLY A 274 5.94 26.38 -23.79
CA GLY A 274 5.26 25.37 -24.61
C GLY A 274 4.79 24.13 -23.84
N GLU A 275 4.99 22.94 -24.42
CA GLU A 275 4.50 21.68 -23.83
C GLU A 275 5.07 21.42 -22.44
N ARG A 276 4.28 20.74 -21.61
CA ARG A 276 4.63 20.42 -20.23
C ARG A 276 5.81 19.44 -20.22
N ILE A 277 6.94 19.87 -19.67
CA ILE A 277 8.06 18.96 -19.43
C ILE A 277 7.69 17.86 -18.42
N SER A 278 8.48 16.80 -18.41
CA SER A 278 8.26 15.70 -17.47
C SER A 278 8.33 16.18 -16.02
N LYS A 279 7.48 15.60 -15.16
CA LYS A 279 7.44 15.96 -13.74
C LYS A 279 8.77 15.72 -13.04
N ASN A 280 9.50 14.67 -13.43
CA ASN A 280 10.80 14.36 -12.85
C ASN A 280 11.87 15.41 -13.21
N LEU A 281 11.84 15.96 -14.44
CA LEU A 281 12.72 17.06 -14.82
C LEU A 281 12.37 18.34 -14.04
N LEU A 282 11.08 18.63 -13.88
CA LEU A 282 10.63 19.78 -13.09
C LEU A 282 11.04 19.64 -11.61
N ASP A 283 10.95 18.42 -11.04
CA ASP A 283 11.41 18.12 -9.68
C ASP A 283 12.93 18.27 -9.51
N MET A 284 13.72 17.83 -10.50
CA MET A 284 15.16 18.07 -10.53
C MET A 284 15.47 19.57 -10.60
N ALA A 285 14.71 20.33 -11.38
CA ALA A 285 14.87 21.77 -11.53
C ALA A 285 14.54 22.53 -10.23
N GLU A 286 13.41 22.20 -9.58
CA GLU A 286 13.04 22.75 -8.27
C GLU A 286 14.12 22.43 -7.24
N GLN A 287 14.58 21.17 -7.19
CA GLN A 287 15.63 20.75 -6.26
C GLN A 287 16.95 21.51 -6.50
N THR A 288 17.29 21.78 -7.76
CA THR A 288 18.50 22.54 -8.12
C THR A 288 18.45 23.94 -7.53
N MET A 289 17.33 24.66 -7.73
CA MET A 289 17.20 26.02 -7.22
C MET A 289 17.06 26.07 -5.70
N MET A 290 16.42 25.07 -5.08
CA MET A 290 16.42 24.94 -3.61
C MET A 290 17.83 24.85 -3.03
N LEU A 291 18.74 24.12 -3.70
CA LEU A 291 20.13 23.97 -3.26
C LEU A 291 20.99 25.19 -3.61
N ALA A 292 20.80 25.78 -4.80
CA ALA A 292 21.51 26.97 -5.23
C ALA A 292 21.24 28.18 -4.32
N PHE A 293 19.99 28.31 -3.83
CA PHE A 293 19.57 29.41 -2.95
C PHE A 293 19.51 29.04 -1.46
N ASN A 294 19.88 27.80 -1.10
CA ASN A 294 19.84 27.27 0.27
C ASN A 294 18.50 27.52 0.97
N THR A 295 17.41 26.98 0.40
CA THR A 295 16.04 27.28 0.87
C THR A 295 15.47 26.24 1.83
N TYR A 296 16.24 25.26 2.32
CA TYR A 296 15.79 24.36 3.37
C TYR A 296 15.67 25.07 4.72
N GLN A 297 14.66 24.70 5.52
CA GLN A 297 14.55 25.24 6.87
C GLN A 297 15.73 24.79 7.76
N PRO A 298 16.26 25.67 8.63
CA PRO A 298 17.40 25.33 9.47
C PRO A 298 17.20 24.09 10.35
N TRP A 299 15.99 23.85 10.87
CA TRP A 299 15.73 22.69 11.73
C TRP A 299 15.75 21.35 10.96
N VAL A 300 15.48 21.37 9.65
CA VAL A 300 15.55 20.18 8.81
C VAL A 300 17.00 19.72 8.64
N LEU A 301 17.95 20.65 8.73
CA LEU A 301 19.38 20.38 8.58
C LEU A 301 20.07 20.02 9.91
N LYS A 302 19.42 20.22 11.05
CA LYS A 302 19.96 19.84 12.38
C LYS A 302 20.09 18.32 12.51
N ASP A 303 20.99 17.89 13.40
CA ASP A 303 21.15 16.48 13.73
C ASP A 303 19.83 15.80 14.02
N VAL A 304 19.68 14.61 13.43
CA VAL A 304 18.52 13.75 13.69
C VAL A 304 18.58 13.34 15.15
N MET A 305 17.47 13.52 15.87
CA MET A 305 17.26 13.00 17.22
C MET A 305 16.26 11.83 17.15
N PRO A 306 16.74 10.59 16.95
CA PRO A 306 15.86 9.43 16.91
C PRO A 306 15.10 9.30 18.23
N GLY A 307 13.82 8.96 18.15
CA GLY A 307 12.91 8.81 19.29
C GLY A 307 12.21 10.07 19.80
N LYS A 308 12.68 11.27 19.44
CA LYS A 308 11.89 12.51 19.60
C LYS A 308 11.13 12.88 18.34
N ASN A 309 11.73 12.63 17.18
CA ASN A 309 11.15 12.92 15.89
C ASN A 309 10.33 11.73 15.38
N SER A 310 9.28 11.96 14.59
CA SER A 310 8.57 10.88 13.89
C SER A 310 9.45 10.28 12.77
N ALA A 311 9.15 9.05 12.34
CA ALA A 311 9.89 8.40 11.24
C ALA A 311 9.92 9.25 9.95
N GLN A 312 8.80 9.90 9.62
CA GLN A 312 8.71 10.82 8.49
C GLN A 312 9.65 12.02 8.66
N VAL A 313 9.77 12.55 9.88
CA VAL A 313 10.68 13.65 10.21
C VAL A 313 12.14 13.25 10.04
N VAL A 314 12.50 12.07 10.54
CA VAL A 314 13.83 11.52 10.36
C VAL A 314 14.18 11.39 8.87
N GLU A 315 13.25 10.94 8.04
CA GLU A 315 13.46 10.75 6.60
C GLU A 315 13.75 12.06 5.86
N PHE A 316 12.89 13.08 5.97
CA PHE A 316 13.14 14.34 5.27
C PHE A 316 14.39 15.06 5.78
N GLN A 317 14.74 14.94 7.07
CA GLN A 317 15.98 15.51 7.61
C GLN A 317 17.20 14.87 6.94
N ARG A 318 17.24 13.54 6.86
CA ARG A 318 18.36 12.82 6.22
C ARG A 318 18.48 13.13 4.73
N GLN A 319 17.36 13.19 4.01
CA GLN A 319 17.35 13.56 2.59
C GLN A 319 17.87 14.98 2.36
N ALA A 320 17.37 15.97 3.12
CA ALA A 320 17.79 17.35 2.99
C ALA A 320 19.27 17.53 3.39
N GLN A 321 19.73 16.90 4.47
CA GLN A 321 21.13 16.90 4.87
C GLN A 321 22.04 16.35 3.78
N PHE A 322 21.69 15.19 3.20
CA PHE A 322 22.43 14.58 2.10
C PHE A 322 22.57 15.53 0.89
N LEU A 323 21.44 16.09 0.45
CA LEU A 323 21.40 16.99 -0.70
C LEU A 323 22.19 18.27 -0.43
N THR A 324 22.01 18.88 0.74
CA THR A 324 22.69 20.12 1.15
C THR A 324 24.19 19.92 1.31
N VAL A 325 24.65 18.86 1.97
CA VAL A 325 26.09 18.56 2.11
C VAL A 325 26.73 18.35 0.74
N THR A 326 26.06 17.61 -0.15
CA THR A 326 26.56 17.38 -1.50
C THR A 326 26.63 18.67 -2.31
N ALA A 327 25.58 19.50 -2.23
CA ALA A 327 25.53 20.78 -2.93
C ALA A 327 26.56 21.77 -2.40
N GLN A 328 26.75 21.87 -1.09
CA GLN A 328 27.74 22.77 -0.48
C GLN A 328 29.17 22.40 -0.88
N ALA A 329 29.51 21.10 -0.87
CA ALA A 329 30.82 20.64 -1.33
C ALA A 329 31.02 20.93 -2.82
N THR A 330 29.99 20.73 -3.64
CA THR A 330 30.02 21.06 -5.08
C THR A 330 30.21 22.55 -5.29
N ALA A 331 29.40 23.38 -4.61
CA ALA A 331 29.42 24.83 -4.69
C ALA A 331 30.81 25.38 -4.34
N GLN A 332 31.41 24.88 -3.26
CA GLN A 332 32.76 25.26 -2.84
C GLN A 332 33.81 24.96 -3.93
N LYS A 333 33.70 23.83 -4.64
CA LYS A 333 34.65 23.45 -5.69
C LYS A 333 34.51 24.26 -6.97
N VAL A 334 33.29 24.67 -7.32
CA VAL A 334 33.02 25.40 -8.57
C VAL A 334 32.96 26.91 -8.41
N GLY A 335 33.00 27.40 -7.16
CA GLY A 335 32.93 28.83 -6.83
C GLY A 335 31.50 29.39 -6.75
N TRP A 336 30.48 28.55 -6.59
CA TRP A 336 29.11 29.02 -6.34
C TRP A 336 28.97 29.56 -4.91
N PRO A 337 28.29 30.70 -4.70
CA PRO A 337 28.16 31.32 -3.39
C PRO A 337 27.44 30.44 -2.37
N ARG A 338 27.87 30.54 -1.10
CA ARG A 338 27.18 29.95 0.03
C ARG A 338 26.22 30.98 0.63
N LEU A 339 24.95 30.90 0.24
CA LEU A 339 23.90 31.72 0.83
C LEU A 339 23.46 31.15 2.19
N ASN A 340 23.20 32.02 3.16
CA ASN A 340 22.70 31.70 4.50
C ASN A 340 21.33 32.34 4.75
N SER A 341 20.46 32.37 3.72
CA SER A 341 19.08 32.85 3.86
C SER A 341 18.27 31.99 4.84
N PHE A 342 17.15 32.52 5.35
CA PHE A 342 16.18 31.74 6.08
C PHE A 342 15.30 30.93 5.12
N GLY A 343 15.73 29.71 4.81
CA GLY A 343 14.97 28.80 3.98
C GLY A 343 13.61 28.44 4.55
N CYS A 344 12.63 28.20 3.68
CA CYS A 344 11.24 27.86 4.02
C CYS A 344 10.81 26.47 3.53
N ASN A 345 11.57 25.81 2.64
CA ASN A 345 11.30 24.46 2.15
C ASN A 345 11.62 23.40 3.23
N ILE A 346 10.78 22.37 3.34
CA ILE A 346 10.99 21.24 4.28
C ILE A 346 11.30 19.95 3.51
N ASN A 347 10.52 19.67 2.48
CA ASN A 347 10.63 18.44 1.72
C ASN A 347 11.40 18.65 0.41
N SER A 348 12.06 17.57 -0.02
CA SER A 348 12.74 17.51 -1.31
C SER A 348 11.76 17.09 -2.43
N PRO A 349 11.69 17.81 -3.56
CA PRO A 349 10.87 17.40 -4.70
C PRO A 349 11.46 16.19 -5.46
N ILE A 350 12.77 15.94 -5.39
CA ILE A 350 13.42 14.82 -6.12
C ILE A 350 13.06 13.45 -5.51
N PHE A 351 12.78 13.42 -4.21
CA PHE A 351 12.25 12.24 -3.50
C PHE A 351 10.72 12.35 -3.44
N VAL A 352 10.06 11.98 -4.55
CA VAL A 352 8.59 12.06 -4.75
C VAL A 352 7.80 11.91 -3.43
N THR A 353 7.26 13.03 -2.92
CA THR A 353 6.38 13.09 -1.74
C THR A 353 4.93 12.68 -2.06
N GLY A 354 4.77 11.71 -2.96
CA GLY A 354 3.47 11.16 -3.29
C GLY A 354 3.05 10.14 -2.24
N VAL A 355 2.11 10.52 -1.37
CA VAL A 355 1.22 9.69 -0.54
C VAL A 355 1.42 8.20 -0.75
N ASN A 356 1.96 7.48 0.26
CA ASN A 356 2.17 6.02 0.32
C ASN A 356 1.66 5.25 -0.91
N LYS A 357 2.49 5.21 -1.96
CA LYS A 357 2.21 4.48 -3.21
C LYS A 357 2.52 2.99 -3.07
N PHE A 358 2.23 2.44 -1.90
CA PHE A 358 2.55 1.06 -1.56
C PHE A 358 1.29 0.35 -1.09
N ILE A 359 1.26 -0.96 -1.35
CA ILE A 359 0.35 -1.88 -0.68
C ILE A 359 1.16 -2.53 0.43
N ASN A 360 0.74 -2.31 1.67
CA ASN A 360 1.42 -2.84 2.84
C ASN A 360 1.07 -4.32 2.98
N CYS A 361 2.03 -5.21 2.74
CA CYS A 361 1.94 -6.65 2.96
C CYS A 361 2.46 -6.97 4.37
N ILE A 362 1.59 -7.51 5.21
CA ILE A 362 1.84 -7.79 6.63
C ILE A 362 1.40 -9.24 6.87
N ARG A 363 2.36 -10.11 7.22
CA ARG A 363 2.03 -11.47 7.64
C ARG A 363 1.51 -11.47 9.06
N MET A 364 0.58 -12.37 9.37
CA MET A 364 0.24 -12.65 10.76
C MET A 364 1.50 -13.11 11.52
N PRO A 365 1.72 -12.61 12.75
CA PRO A 365 2.84 -13.05 13.57
C PRO A 365 2.69 -14.53 13.95
N ALA A 366 3.81 -15.17 14.30
CA ALA A 366 3.79 -16.53 14.84
C ALA A 366 2.92 -16.59 16.11
N GLY A 367 2.09 -17.64 16.21
CA GLY A 367 1.13 -17.82 17.29
C GLY A 367 0.76 -19.30 17.44
N ASP A 368 -0.51 -19.57 17.72
CA ASP A 368 -1.01 -20.96 17.79
C ASP A 368 -0.82 -21.65 16.43
N SER A 369 -0.05 -22.74 16.40
CA SER A 369 0.18 -23.51 15.19
C SER A 369 -1.09 -24.17 14.64
N ASN A 370 -2.16 -24.25 15.44
CA ASN A 370 -3.45 -24.78 15.02
C ASN A 370 -4.39 -23.69 14.46
N LEU A 371 -4.04 -22.41 14.62
CA LEU A 371 -4.79 -21.33 13.99
C LEU A 371 -4.34 -21.17 12.54
N ARG A 372 -5.31 -21.14 11.64
CA ARG A 372 -5.07 -20.80 10.24
C ARG A 372 -4.63 -19.35 10.16
N THR A 373 -3.53 -19.08 9.45
CA THR A 373 -2.99 -17.73 9.28
C THR A 373 -3.32 -17.16 7.91
N PHE A 374 -3.22 -15.85 7.79
CA PHE A 374 -3.34 -15.13 6.53
C PHE A 374 -2.31 -14.00 6.42
N THR A 375 -2.06 -13.61 5.19
CA THR A 375 -1.28 -12.42 4.85
C THR A 375 -2.24 -11.26 4.54
N THR A 376 -2.06 -10.13 5.22
CA THR A 376 -2.85 -8.90 5.04
C THR A 376 -2.18 -7.97 4.05
N TYR A 377 -2.94 -7.43 3.10
CA TYR A 377 -2.51 -6.43 2.14
C TYR A 377 -3.38 -5.18 2.29
N ARG A 378 -2.80 -4.06 2.72
CA ARG A 378 -3.55 -2.85 3.10
C ARG A 378 -3.13 -1.66 2.26
N VAL A 379 -4.10 -0.98 1.65
CA VAL A 379 -3.83 0.17 0.77
C VAL A 379 -4.83 1.31 0.94
N ARG A 380 -4.33 2.54 1.09
CA ARG A 380 -5.18 3.73 1.29
C ARG A 380 -5.88 4.14 0.00
N ARG A 381 -7.19 4.42 0.06
CA ARG A 381 -8.02 4.80 -1.08
C ARG A 381 -9.03 5.88 -0.73
N THR A 382 -9.42 6.65 -1.75
CA THR A 382 -10.59 7.50 -1.69
C THR A 382 -11.84 6.64 -1.69
N ILE A 383 -12.75 6.93 -0.77
CA ILE A 383 -14.07 6.31 -0.73
C ILE A 383 -15.01 7.29 -1.44
N ARG A 384 -15.71 6.81 -2.47
CA ARG A 384 -16.61 7.64 -3.28
C ARG A 384 -18.04 7.16 -3.15
N LYS A 385 -18.96 8.08 -2.85
CA LYS A 385 -20.39 7.81 -2.94
C LYS A 385 -20.81 7.81 -4.41
N VAL A 386 -21.59 6.80 -4.81
CA VAL A 386 -22.16 6.64 -6.15
C VAL A 386 -23.67 6.49 -6.01
N GLY A 387 -24.41 7.51 -6.43
CA GLY A 387 -25.86 7.59 -6.21
C GLY A 387 -26.23 7.78 -4.74
N SER A 388 -27.43 7.33 -4.34
CA SER A 388 -27.95 7.47 -2.97
C SER A 388 -27.44 6.39 -2.01
N GLU A 389 -27.22 5.15 -2.50
CA GLU A 389 -27.04 3.96 -1.64
C GLU A 389 -25.67 3.29 -1.70
N LEU A 390 -24.86 3.52 -2.73
CA LEU A 390 -23.63 2.75 -2.96
C LEU A 390 -22.37 3.58 -2.75
N TRP A 391 -21.35 2.92 -2.22
CA TRP A 391 -20.03 3.47 -1.96
C TRP A 391 -18.98 2.58 -2.60
N ASN A 392 -17.97 3.21 -3.20
CA ASN A 392 -16.97 2.53 -4.01
C ASN A 392 -15.55 2.90 -3.59
N LEU A 393 -14.68 1.88 -3.56
CA LEU A 393 -13.24 2.02 -3.63
C LEU A 393 -12.75 1.36 -4.93
N SER A 394 -11.70 1.90 -5.53
CA SER A 394 -11.15 1.32 -6.77
C SER A 394 -9.65 1.07 -6.70
N LEU A 395 -9.21 0.07 -7.44
CA LEU A 395 -7.81 -0.32 -7.63
C LEU A 395 -7.60 -0.67 -9.10
N THR A 396 -6.46 -0.31 -9.68
CA THR A 396 -6.14 -0.64 -11.07
C THR A 396 -5.21 -1.84 -11.10
N LEU A 397 -5.58 -2.88 -11.86
CA LEU A 397 -4.67 -3.95 -12.28
C LEU A 397 -4.06 -3.55 -13.62
N PHE A 398 -2.77 -3.82 -13.79
CA PHE A 398 -2.00 -3.53 -15.00
C PHE A 398 -1.31 -4.79 -15.49
N ASP A 399 -1.51 -5.10 -16.76
CA ASP A 399 -0.82 -6.16 -17.49
C ASP A 399 0.41 -5.56 -18.17
N PRO A 400 1.63 -5.93 -17.73
CA PRO A 400 2.86 -5.39 -18.30
C PRO A 400 3.16 -5.92 -19.71
N ASP A 401 2.65 -7.10 -20.07
CA ASP A 401 2.92 -7.72 -21.37
C ASP A 401 2.07 -7.06 -22.47
N THR A 402 0.81 -6.73 -22.17
CA THR A 402 -0.11 -6.09 -23.12
C THR A 402 -0.20 -4.56 -22.96
N ILE A 403 0.37 -4.00 -21.88
CA ILE A 403 0.29 -2.58 -21.52
C ILE A 403 -1.19 -2.14 -21.36
N THR A 404 -2.03 -3.05 -20.88
CA THR A 404 -3.45 -2.76 -20.63
C THR A 404 -3.72 -2.61 -19.14
N SER A 405 -4.78 -1.89 -18.81
CA SER A 405 -5.19 -1.72 -17.41
C SER A 405 -6.68 -1.96 -17.23
N SER A 406 -7.03 -2.59 -16.12
CA SER A 406 -8.41 -2.89 -15.73
C SER A 406 -8.70 -2.27 -14.37
N MET A 407 -9.74 -1.44 -14.28
CA MET A 407 -10.19 -0.86 -13.02
C MET A 407 -11.09 -1.84 -12.27
N MET A 408 -10.65 -2.22 -11.08
CA MET A 408 -11.40 -3.01 -10.12
C MET A 408 -12.15 -2.08 -9.17
N THR A 409 -13.47 -2.22 -9.12
CA THR A 409 -14.33 -1.44 -8.22
C THR A 409 -14.94 -2.35 -7.16
N PHE A 410 -14.79 -1.95 -5.90
CA PHE A 410 -15.31 -2.62 -4.73
C PHE A 410 -16.45 -1.78 -4.18
N SER A 411 -17.67 -2.22 -4.51
CA SER A 411 -18.91 -1.54 -4.14
C SER A 411 -19.51 -2.13 -2.88
N PHE A 412 -20.03 -1.28 -2.01
CA PHE A 412 -20.70 -1.68 -0.79
C PHE A 412 -21.80 -0.71 -0.36
N LYS A 413 -22.77 -1.22 0.40
CA LYS A 413 -23.81 -0.42 1.04
C LYS A 413 -23.35 -0.06 2.45
N PRO A 414 -23.54 1.19 2.90
CA PRO A 414 -23.18 1.61 4.25
C PRO A 414 -24.29 1.16 5.20
N GLU A 415 -24.48 -0.15 5.39
CA GLU A 415 -25.44 -0.65 6.39
C GLU A 415 -25.00 -0.32 7.82
N ASN A 416 -23.70 -0.10 7.99
CA ASN A 416 -23.09 0.39 9.21
C ASN A 416 -23.44 1.87 9.48
N GLU A 417 -24.02 2.14 10.65
CA GLU A 417 -24.44 3.48 11.09
C GLU A 417 -23.27 4.48 11.17
N ALA A 418 -22.12 4.05 11.70
CA ALA A 418 -20.94 4.90 11.83
C ALA A 418 -20.48 5.42 10.45
N MET A 419 -20.53 4.57 9.42
CA MET A 419 -20.20 5.00 8.07
C MET A 419 -21.22 6.01 7.49
N ARG A 420 -22.52 5.84 7.75
CA ARG A 420 -23.56 6.80 7.30
C ARG A 420 -23.40 8.16 7.94
N LEU A 421 -23.04 8.20 9.22
CA LEU A 421 -22.84 9.42 9.99
C LEU A 421 -21.53 10.12 9.62
N GLN A 422 -20.43 9.38 9.58
CA GLN A 422 -19.09 9.94 9.40
C GLN A 422 -18.76 10.25 7.94
N GLN A 423 -19.33 9.50 6.99
CA GLN A 423 -19.11 9.66 5.55
C GLN A 423 -17.62 9.85 5.18
N PRO A 424 -16.74 8.90 5.56
CA PRO A 424 -15.30 9.06 5.41
C PRO A 424 -14.92 9.25 3.94
N GLY A 425 -14.22 10.35 3.62
CA GLY A 425 -13.72 10.59 2.25
C GLY A 425 -12.52 9.71 1.85
N VAL A 426 -11.89 9.06 2.83
CA VAL A 426 -10.71 8.21 2.68
C VAL A 426 -10.76 7.05 3.66
N GLY A 427 -10.25 5.90 3.23
CA GLY A 427 -10.07 4.72 4.06
C GLY A 427 -9.03 3.78 3.47
N TYR A 428 -9.07 2.53 3.89
CA TYR A 428 -8.18 1.47 3.43
C TYR A 428 -8.99 0.36 2.79
N LEU A 429 -8.56 -0.05 1.60
CA LEU A 429 -8.94 -1.34 1.04
C LEU A 429 -7.96 -2.37 1.60
N VAL A 430 -8.48 -3.41 2.24
CA VAL A 430 -7.69 -4.46 2.87
C VAL A 430 -8.06 -5.80 2.26
N PHE A 431 -7.04 -6.56 1.88
CA PHE A 431 -7.17 -7.93 1.41
C PHE A 431 -6.53 -8.86 2.44
N GLU A 432 -7.14 -10.01 2.69
CA GLU A 432 -6.55 -11.09 3.46
C GLU A 432 -6.48 -12.33 2.59
N VAL A 433 -5.31 -12.95 2.46
CA VAL A 433 -5.14 -14.18 1.70
C VAL A 433 -4.66 -15.27 2.66
N MET A 434 -5.43 -16.35 2.77
CA MET A 434 -5.08 -17.46 3.65
C MET A 434 -3.75 -18.10 3.22
N ASP A 435 -2.89 -18.37 4.21
CA ASP A 435 -1.57 -18.95 3.97
C ASP A 435 -1.67 -20.44 3.62
N ASP A 436 -2.67 -21.14 4.18
CA ASP A 436 -3.00 -22.53 3.86
C ASP A 436 -3.75 -22.71 2.53
N LYS A 437 -4.07 -21.59 1.87
CA LYS A 437 -4.74 -21.54 0.58
C LYS A 437 -6.18 -22.09 0.58
N LYS A 438 -6.76 -22.36 1.76
CA LYS A 438 -8.13 -22.83 1.95
C LYS A 438 -9.14 -21.68 2.12
N PRO A 439 -10.45 -21.93 1.99
CA PRO A 439 -11.48 -20.88 2.09
C PRO A 439 -11.34 -20.00 3.34
N HIS A 440 -11.41 -18.69 3.16
CA HIS A 440 -11.47 -17.71 4.24
C HIS A 440 -12.86 -17.77 4.91
N PRO A 441 -13.00 -17.54 6.23
CA PRO A 441 -14.31 -17.53 6.90
C PRO A 441 -15.29 -16.48 6.34
N ASN A 442 -14.75 -15.39 5.80
CA ASN A 442 -15.48 -14.29 5.18
C ASN A 442 -14.96 -14.05 3.75
N PRO A 443 -15.18 -14.97 2.79
CA PRO A 443 -14.57 -14.86 1.48
C PRO A 443 -15.20 -13.70 0.69
N TRP A 444 -14.40 -12.98 -0.10
CA TRP A 444 -14.96 -11.94 -0.99
C TRP A 444 -15.84 -12.53 -2.08
N VAL A 445 -15.44 -13.71 -2.56
CA VAL A 445 -16.24 -14.56 -3.45
C VAL A 445 -16.14 -16.00 -2.98
N GLY A 446 -17.28 -16.65 -2.77
CA GLY A 446 -17.35 -18.08 -2.51
C GLY A 446 -17.33 -18.87 -3.81
N MET A 447 -16.39 -19.80 -3.94
CA MET A 447 -16.32 -20.81 -4.99
C MET A 447 -16.39 -22.22 -4.39
N PRO A 448 -17.10 -23.15 -5.04
CA PRO A 448 -17.15 -24.53 -4.62
C PRO A 448 -15.78 -25.21 -4.73
N SER A 449 -15.60 -26.28 -3.93
CA SER A 449 -14.41 -27.13 -3.96
C SER A 449 -14.27 -27.97 -5.24
N VAL A 450 -15.37 -28.18 -5.96
CA VAL A 450 -15.42 -28.91 -7.23
C VAL A 450 -15.85 -27.93 -8.32
N GLY A 451 -15.16 -27.94 -9.47
CA GLY A 451 -15.41 -26.97 -10.52
C GLY A 451 -14.52 -27.11 -11.74
N PRO A 452 -14.51 -26.13 -12.66
CA PRO A 452 -13.78 -26.23 -13.92
C PRO A 452 -12.26 -26.21 -13.78
N PHE A 453 -11.73 -25.86 -12.61
CA PHE A 453 -10.29 -25.82 -12.31
C PHE A 453 -9.99 -26.67 -11.09
N ARG A 454 -8.85 -27.36 -11.07
CA ARG A 454 -8.44 -28.23 -9.94
C ARG A 454 -8.33 -27.49 -8.60
N ASN A 455 -8.15 -26.18 -8.64
CA ASN A 455 -8.03 -25.28 -7.49
C ASN A 455 -9.16 -24.25 -7.46
N PHE A 456 -10.38 -24.62 -7.84
CA PHE A 456 -11.49 -23.66 -7.95
C PHE A 456 -11.83 -22.96 -6.63
N ASP A 457 -11.71 -23.66 -5.50
CA ASP A 457 -11.85 -23.12 -4.13
C ASP A 457 -10.76 -22.11 -3.74
N ARG A 458 -9.67 -22.01 -4.50
CA ARG A 458 -8.60 -21.04 -4.25
C ARG A 458 -9.11 -19.60 -4.24
N ALA A 459 -10.11 -19.29 -5.07
CA ALA A 459 -10.73 -17.96 -5.06
C ALA A 459 -11.48 -17.67 -3.75
N SER A 460 -11.91 -18.68 -3.01
CA SER A 460 -12.50 -18.53 -1.68
C SER A 460 -11.46 -18.23 -0.59
N SER A 461 -10.17 -18.38 -0.88
CA SER A 461 -9.11 -18.20 0.13
C SER A 461 -8.75 -16.75 0.43
N PHE A 462 -9.47 -15.77 -0.15
CA PHE A 462 -9.22 -14.38 0.14
C PHE A 462 -10.49 -13.60 0.50
N ALA A 463 -10.30 -12.62 1.37
CA ALA A 463 -11.32 -11.67 1.80
C ALA A 463 -10.94 -10.25 1.40
N VAL A 464 -11.95 -9.39 1.36
CA VAL A 464 -11.78 -7.96 1.17
C VAL A 464 -12.55 -7.26 2.28
N ARG A 465 -12.01 -6.17 2.83
CA ARG A 465 -12.73 -5.28 3.74
C ARG A 465 -12.34 -3.83 3.50
N VAL A 466 -13.17 -2.92 4.00
CA VAL A 466 -12.89 -1.49 4.07
C VAL A 466 -12.66 -1.11 5.52
N GLU A 467 -11.58 -0.39 5.79
CA GLU A 467 -11.30 0.16 7.11
C GLU A 467 -11.17 1.69 7.06
N TRP A 468 -11.63 2.36 8.11
CA TRP A 468 -11.37 3.79 8.30
C TRP A 468 -11.25 4.11 9.79
N PHE A 469 -10.61 5.24 10.08
CA PHE A 469 -10.38 5.68 11.45
C PHE A 469 -11.33 6.84 11.74
N ASP A 470 -12.05 6.74 12.85
CA ASP A 470 -12.83 7.84 13.41
C ASP A 470 -11.95 8.62 14.37
N GLU A 471 -11.52 9.80 13.94
CA GLU A 471 -10.69 10.69 14.75
C GLU A 471 -11.42 11.22 16.00
N SER A 472 -12.76 11.30 15.97
CA SER A 472 -13.55 11.84 17.08
C SER A 472 -13.65 10.86 18.25
N GLN A 473 -13.71 9.56 17.95
CA GLN A 473 -13.75 8.49 18.96
C GLN A 473 -12.40 7.82 19.19
N GLY A 474 -11.43 8.05 18.30
CA GLY A 474 -10.13 7.38 18.35
C GLY A 474 -10.21 5.89 18.00
N GLU A 475 -11.23 5.49 17.22
CA GLU A 475 -11.57 4.08 16.97
C GLU A 475 -11.43 3.70 15.49
N TRP A 476 -11.07 2.45 15.24
CA TRP A 476 -11.03 1.89 13.88
C TRP A 476 -12.33 1.15 13.58
N TYR A 477 -12.92 1.48 12.43
CA TYR A 477 -14.05 0.74 11.88
C TYR A 477 -13.58 -0.15 10.73
N SER A 478 -14.26 -1.29 10.58
CA SER A 478 -13.99 -2.29 9.55
C SER A 478 -15.30 -2.89 9.05
N ILE A 479 -15.51 -2.90 7.73
CA ILE A 479 -16.65 -3.55 7.08
C ILE A 479 -16.12 -4.61 6.11
N PRO A 480 -16.43 -5.90 6.31
CA PRO A 480 -16.13 -6.92 5.32
C PRO A 480 -16.91 -6.61 4.03
N LEU A 481 -16.19 -6.65 2.91
CA LEU A 481 -16.81 -6.60 1.60
C LEU A 481 -17.06 -8.03 1.17
N GLN A 482 -18.32 -8.38 1.03
CA GLN A 482 -18.71 -9.45 0.15
C GLN A 482 -19.06 -8.81 -1.18
N ARG A 483 -18.81 -9.49 -2.31
CA ARG A 483 -19.25 -8.96 -3.60
C ARG A 483 -20.78 -8.88 -3.57
N ILE A 484 -21.30 -7.65 -3.38
CA ILE A 484 -22.74 -7.37 -3.30
C ILE A 484 -23.40 -7.97 -4.52
N ALA A 485 -24.19 -9.00 -4.28
CA ALA A 485 -24.91 -9.78 -5.27
C ALA A 485 -24.02 -10.27 -6.42
N LEU A 486 -23.83 -11.59 -6.49
CA LEU A 486 -23.96 -12.23 -7.80
C LEU A 486 -25.33 -11.81 -8.30
N ASP A 487 -25.43 -10.75 -9.10
CA ASP A 487 -26.67 -10.49 -9.82
C ASP A 487 -26.92 -11.75 -10.64
N LEU A 488 -27.80 -12.63 -10.15
CA LEU A 488 -28.05 -13.93 -10.75
C LEU A 488 -28.69 -13.76 -12.14
N ARG A 489 -29.17 -12.55 -12.47
CA ARG A 489 -29.76 -12.22 -13.78
C ARG A 489 -28.74 -12.43 -14.92
N PRO A 490 -27.55 -11.80 -14.91
CA PRO A 490 -26.48 -12.13 -15.86
C PRO A 490 -26.09 -13.61 -15.87
N VAL A 491 -26.01 -14.26 -14.71
CA VAL A 491 -25.60 -15.68 -14.62
C VAL A 491 -26.57 -16.59 -15.36
N ARG A 492 -27.88 -16.39 -15.18
CA ARG A 492 -28.92 -17.15 -15.91
C ARG A 492 -28.79 -16.99 -17.42
N GLN A 493 -28.51 -15.78 -17.88
CA GLN A 493 -28.28 -15.50 -19.29
C GLN A 493 -27.02 -16.21 -19.81
N TRP A 494 -25.90 -16.16 -19.08
CA TRP A 494 -24.67 -16.84 -19.48
C TRP A 494 -24.84 -18.35 -19.52
N VAL A 495 -25.57 -18.94 -18.57
CA VAL A 495 -25.91 -20.38 -18.60
C VAL A 495 -26.74 -20.72 -19.84
N ALA A 496 -27.80 -19.95 -20.11
CA ALA A 496 -28.65 -20.17 -21.28
C ALA A 496 -27.87 -20.05 -22.61
N GLN A 497 -26.90 -19.14 -22.67
CA GLN A 497 -26.04 -18.92 -23.84
C GLN A 497 -24.81 -19.83 -23.88
N ARG A 498 -24.60 -20.67 -22.85
CA ARG A 498 -23.38 -21.49 -22.66
C ARG A 498 -22.10 -20.65 -22.69
N ASP A 499 -22.16 -19.41 -22.20
CA ASP A 499 -21.01 -18.50 -22.10
C ASP A 499 -20.13 -18.86 -20.89
N PHE A 500 -19.28 -19.87 -21.10
CA PHE A 500 -18.37 -20.37 -20.08
C PHE A 500 -17.40 -19.29 -19.57
N GLU A 501 -16.94 -18.40 -20.44
CA GLU A 501 -15.94 -17.38 -20.12
C GLU A 501 -16.50 -16.35 -19.13
N SER A 502 -17.77 -15.96 -19.31
CA SER A 502 -18.46 -15.11 -18.34
C SER A 502 -18.73 -15.81 -17.02
N LEU A 503 -19.02 -17.12 -17.02
CA LEU A 503 -19.24 -17.92 -15.80
C LEU A 503 -17.97 -18.02 -14.93
N VAL A 504 -16.80 -18.20 -15.54
CA VAL A 504 -15.52 -18.28 -14.80
C VAL A 504 -14.88 -16.92 -14.50
N ARG A 505 -15.45 -15.82 -15.01
CA ARG A 505 -14.90 -14.47 -14.83
C ARG A 505 -14.68 -14.09 -13.36
N LEU A 506 -15.58 -14.54 -12.48
CA LEU A 506 -15.51 -14.27 -11.04
C LEU A 506 -14.29 -14.94 -10.40
N TYR A 507 -14.08 -16.21 -10.73
CA TYR A 507 -12.91 -16.97 -10.32
C TYR A 507 -11.63 -16.34 -10.87
N ARG A 508 -11.59 -16.00 -12.16
CA ARG A 508 -10.42 -15.33 -12.75
C ARG A 508 -10.12 -13.98 -12.11
N THR A 509 -11.15 -13.20 -11.78
CA THR A 509 -10.98 -11.90 -11.10
C THR A 509 -10.32 -12.06 -9.73
N ALA A 510 -10.80 -13.03 -8.94
CA ALA A 510 -10.21 -13.39 -7.66
C ALA A 510 -8.74 -13.83 -7.81
N MET A 511 -8.50 -14.74 -8.75
CA MET A 511 -7.15 -15.25 -9.02
C MET A 511 -6.21 -14.16 -9.52
N ASN A 512 -6.67 -13.19 -10.31
CA ASN A 512 -5.89 -12.05 -10.77
C ASN A 512 -5.47 -11.14 -9.60
N LEU A 513 -6.36 -10.90 -8.63
CA LEU A 513 -6.02 -10.15 -7.42
C LEU A 513 -5.01 -10.93 -6.57
N ILE A 514 -5.24 -12.22 -6.31
CA ILE A 514 -4.29 -13.07 -5.56
C ILE A 514 -2.92 -13.09 -6.25
N GLN A 515 -2.89 -13.24 -7.58
CA GLN A 515 -1.66 -13.21 -8.39
C GLN A 515 -0.89 -11.90 -8.18
N ALA A 516 -1.57 -10.76 -8.36
CA ALA A 516 -0.94 -9.44 -8.23
C ALA A 516 -0.50 -9.13 -6.80
N LEU A 517 -1.25 -9.57 -5.78
CA LEU A 517 -0.93 -9.41 -4.35
C LEU A 517 0.25 -10.29 -3.93
N GLU A 518 0.26 -11.56 -4.32
CA GLU A 518 1.33 -12.51 -3.96
C GLU A 518 2.57 -12.43 -4.87
N GLY A 519 2.50 -11.68 -5.97
CA GLY A 519 3.63 -11.54 -6.92
C GLY A 519 3.89 -12.79 -7.72
N VAL A 520 2.82 -13.44 -8.16
CA VAL A 520 2.90 -14.68 -8.94
C VAL A 520 3.08 -14.36 -10.41
N GLU A 521 4.02 -15.05 -11.06
CA GLU A 521 4.12 -15.17 -12.50
C GLU A 521 3.71 -16.58 -12.94
N TYR A 522 2.66 -16.67 -13.76
CA TYR A 522 2.19 -17.94 -14.29
C TYR A 522 3.10 -18.46 -15.39
N THR A 523 3.38 -19.77 -15.34
CA THR A 523 4.17 -20.50 -16.33
C THR A 523 3.32 -21.53 -17.07
N GLY A 524 3.74 -21.88 -18.29
CA GLY A 524 3.03 -22.84 -19.16
C GLY A 524 2.03 -22.18 -20.10
N PRO A 525 1.20 -22.98 -20.81
CA PRO A 525 0.10 -22.46 -21.62
C PRO A 525 -0.87 -21.67 -20.73
N LEU A 526 -1.13 -20.40 -21.05
CA LEU A 526 -1.82 -19.51 -20.12
C LEU A 526 -3.35 -19.71 -20.06
N ASP A 527 -3.97 -20.36 -21.06
CA ASP A 527 -5.40 -20.74 -21.06
C ASP A 527 -6.38 -19.63 -20.60
N GLY A 528 -6.14 -18.40 -21.05
CA GLY A 528 -6.96 -17.21 -20.73
C GLY A 528 -6.58 -16.49 -19.43
N PHE A 529 -5.53 -16.92 -18.73
CA PHE A 529 -4.88 -16.17 -17.67
C PHE A 529 -3.83 -15.21 -18.22
N THR A 530 -3.56 -14.14 -17.47
CA THR A 530 -2.43 -13.25 -17.75
C THR A 530 -1.17 -13.81 -17.08
N ARG A 531 -0.02 -13.74 -17.75
CA ARG A 531 1.27 -14.21 -17.22
C ARG A 531 1.63 -13.53 -15.89
N SER A 532 1.51 -12.22 -15.84
CA SER A 532 1.84 -11.41 -14.65
C SER A 532 0.89 -10.22 -14.58
N LEU A 533 0.44 -9.87 -13.37
CA LEU A 533 -0.37 -8.69 -13.12
C LEU A 533 0.25 -7.86 -11.99
N THR A 534 0.20 -6.55 -12.16
CA THR A 534 0.71 -5.58 -11.18
C THR A 534 -0.37 -4.56 -10.82
N PHE A 535 -0.07 -3.69 -9.87
CA PHE A 535 -0.93 -2.54 -9.53
C PHE A 535 -0.47 -1.25 -10.19
N GLY A 536 0.19 -1.36 -11.36
CA GLY A 536 0.76 -0.26 -12.11
C GLY A 536 1.80 0.51 -11.31
N HIS A 537 1.44 1.72 -10.86
CA HIS A 537 2.35 2.60 -10.13
C HIS A 537 2.49 2.24 -8.63
N LEU A 538 1.74 1.25 -8.14
CA LEU A 538 1.77 0.82 -6.74
C LEU A 538 2.62 -0.43 -6.58
N THR A 539 3.51 -0.40 -5.60
CA THR A 539 4.38 -1.55 -5.29
C THR A 539 3.89 -2.24 -4.01
N VAL A 540 3.82 -3.57 -4.02
CA VAL A 540 3.56 -4.34 -2.80
C VAL A 540 4.85 -4.43 -1.99
N ARG A 541 4.81 -3.96 -0.74
CA ARG A 541 5.95 -4.00 0.17
C ARG A 541 5.64 -4.85 1.38
N GLU A 542 6.49 -5.82 1.64
CA GLU A 542 6.39 -6.72 2.78
C GLU A 542 7.08 -6.11 4.00
N LEU A 543 6.39 -6.13 5.15
CA LEU A 543 6.98 -5.81 6.43
C LEU A 543 7.83 -6.99 6.91
N GLN A 544 9.15 -6.84 6.89
CA GLN A 544 10.06 -7.76 7.55
C GLN A 544 10.28 -7.33 8.99
N THR A 545 10.08 -8.27 9.91
CA THR A 545 10.18 -8.06 11.36
C THR A 545 11.31 -8.90 11.95
N ASP A 546 12.29 -8.26 12.57
CA ASP A 546 13.28 -8.88 13.45
C ASP A 546 13.03 -8.35 14.87
N HIS A 547 12.14 -9.03 15.60
CA HIS A 547 11.69 -8.60 16.93
C HIS A 547 12.85 -8.56 17.93
N LEU A 548 13.67 -9.61 18.01
CA LEU A 548 14.80 -9.68 18.94
C LEU A 548 15.89 -8.66 18.58
N GLY A 549 16.18 -8.47 17.29
CA GLY A 549 17.13 -7.47 16.83
C GLY A 549 16.58 -6.04 16.80
N GLN A 550 15.28 -5.85 17.07
CA GLN A 550 14.57 -4.56 17.03
C GLN A 550 14.80 -3.84 15.70
N ARG A 551 14.50 -4.55 14.60
CA ARG A 551 14.59 -4.04 13.22
C ARG A 551 13.31 -4.36 12.46
N TYR A 552 12.65 -3.31 11.98
CA TYR A 552 11.53 -3.38 11.04
C TYR A 552 11.91 -2.70 9.74
N ARG A 553 11.60 -3.33 8.61
CA ARG A 553 11.80 -2.69 7.30
C ARG A 553 10.72 -3.12 6.31
N TRP A 554 10.38 -2.20 5.42
CA TRP A 554 9.58 -2.48 4.25
C TRP A 554 10.53 -2.89 3.12
N VAL A 555 10.31 -4.07 2.55
CA VAL A 555 11.04 -4.54 1.37
C VAL A 555 10.06 -4.74 0.23
N ASP A 556 10.48 -4.49 -1.01
CA ASP A 556 9.66 -4.85 -2.16
C ASP A 556 9.42 -6.36 -2.14
N ARG A 557 8.15 -6.76 -2.29
CA ARG A 557 7.76 -8.17 -2.25
C ARG A 557 8.40 -8.88 -3.46
N PRO A 558 9.11 -10.00 -3.26
CA PRO A 558 9.70 -10.75 -4.35
C PRO A 558 8.63 -11.33 -5.29
N THR A 559 9.03 -11.57 -6.53
CA THR A 559 8.25 -12.32 -7.50
C THR A 559 8.52 -13.82 -7.33
N LYS A 560 7.48 -14.65 -7.54
CA LYS A 560 7.57 -16.11 -7.55
C LYS A 560 6.86 -16.66 -8.79
N THR A 561 7.32 -17.79 -9.31
CA THR A 561 6.66 -18.47 -10.43
C THR A 561 5.77 -19.60 -9.93
N CYS A 562 4.66 -19.86 -10.63
CA CYS A 562 3.91 -21.10 -10.47
C CYS A 562 3.19 -21.50 -11.77
N PRO A 563 2.84 -22.77 -11.96
CA PRO A 563 1.98 -23.17 -13.08
C PRO A 563 0.64 -22.43 -13.06
N VAL A 564 0.08 -22.18 -14.24
CA VAL A 564 -1.30 -21.68 -14.36
C VAL A 564 -2.29 -22.66 -13.71
N PRO A 565 -3.46 -22.18 -13.19
CA PRO A 565 -4.53 -23.06 -12.76
C PRO A 565 -4.95 -24.08 -13.83
N ALA A 566 -4.71 -25.36 -13.58
CA ALA A 566 -5.08 -26.45 -14.49
C ALA A 566 -6.60 -26.69 -14.49
N ARG A 567 -7.15 -26.99 -15.67
CA ARG A 567 -8.53 -27.46 -15.79
C ARG A 567 -8.70 -28.80 -15.08
N ALA A 568 -9.83 -28.97 -14.41
CA ALA A 568 -10.20 -30.26 -13.83
C ALA A 568 -10.86 -31.13 -14.91
N THR A 569 -10.52 -32.41 -14.94
CA THR A 569 -11.27 -33.39 -15.73
C THR A 569 -12.56 -33.77 -15.00
N TRP A 570 -13.50 -34.41 -15.73
CA TRP A 570 -14.71 -34.95 -15.10
C TRP A 570 -14.36 -36.00 -14.04
N GLU A 571 -13.46 -36.93 -14.35
CA GLU A 571 -13.01 -37.97 -13.43
C GLU A 571 -12.37 -37.39 -12.16
N GLU A 572 -11.55 -36.34 -12.29
CA GLU A 572 -10.96 -35.64 -11.14
C GLU A 572 -12.03 -35.02 -10.24
N ASN A 573 -13.02 -34.36 -10.85
CA ASN A 573 -14.13 -33.76 -10.11
C ASN A 573 -15.01 -34.82 -9.45
N TYR A 574 -15.31 -35.93 -10.15
CA TYR A 574 -16.06 -37.06 -9.60
C TYR A 574 -15.35 -37.67 -8.40
N ASN A 575 -14.08 -38.00 -8.53
CA ASN A 575 -13.27 -38.55 -7.43
C ASN A 575 -13.17 -37.58 -6.25
N LEU A 576 -13.08 -36.27 -6.53
CA LEU A 576 -13.08 -35.24 -5.48
C LEU A 576 -14.43 -35.16 -4.76
N MET A 577 -15.55 -35.26 -5.48
CA MET A 577 -16.90 -35.32 -4.90
C MET A 577 -17.05 -36.55 -4.00
N ILE A 578 -16.72 -37.76 -4.49
CA ILE A 578 -16.79 -39.00 -3.70
C ILE A 578 -15.95 -38.88 -2.42
N ARG A 579 -14.72 -38.36 -2.55
CA ARG A 579 -13.82 -38.18 -1.41
C ARG A 579 -14.35 -37.19 -0.37
N GLN A 580 -14.95 -36.08 -0.79
CA GLN A 580 -15.39 -35.02 0.12
C GLN A 580 -16.76 -35.28 0.76
N PHE A 581 -17.63 -36.00 0.05
CA PHE A 581 -19.03 -36.16 0.45
C PHE A 581 -19.43 -37.61 0.75
N SER A 582 -18.54 -38.58 0.50
CA SER A 582 -18.74 -40.02 0.81
C SER A 582 -20.09 -40.56 0.32
N SER A 583 -20.57 -40.04 -0.79
CA SER A 583 -21.85 -40.38 -1.40
C SER A 583 -21.66 -40.55 -2.89
N THR A 584 -22.17 -41.65 -3.46
CA THR A 584 -22.33 -41.84 -4.91
C THR A 584 -23.49 -41.02 -5.48
N VAL A 585 -24.25 -40.36 -4.60
CA VAL A 585 -25.42 -39.54 -4.94
C VAL A 585 -25.01 -38.06 -4.89
N THR A 586 -25.14 -37.37 -6.02
CA THR A 586 -24.99 -35.91 -6.06
C THR A 586 -26.25 -35.29 -5.45
N HIS A 587 -26.13 -34.66 -4.27
CA HIS A 587 -27.22 -33.87 -3.71
C HIS A 587 -27.33 -32.55 -4.49
N VAL A 588 -28.32 -32.46 -5.37
CA VAL A 588 -28.69 -31.20 -6.01
C VAL A 588 -29.39 -30.34 -4.94
N GLY A 589 -28.84 -29.16 -4.67
CA GLY A 589 -29.45 -28.22 -3.72
C GLY A 589 -30.90 -27.87 -4.11
N PRO A 590 -31.70 -27.36 -3.17
CA PRO A 590 -33.09 -26.99 -3.44
C PRO A 590 -33.19 -26.04 -4.65
N SER A 591 -34.32 -26.09 -5.36
CA SER A 591 -34.61 -25.24 -6.52
C SER A 591 -34.66 -23.74 -6.18
N ALA A 592 -34.74 -23.39 -4.90
CA ALA A 592 -34.48 -22.06 -4.38
C ALA A 592 -33.04 -21.96 -3.83
N PRO A 593 -32.30 -20.87 -4.09
CA PRO A 593 -30.98 -20.67 -3.50
C PRO A 593 -31.08 -20.77 -1.97
N PRO A 594 -30.24 -21.56 -1.29
CA PRO A 594 -30.20 -21.55 0.17
C PRO A 594 -29.93 -20.13 0.66
N THR A 595 -30.61 -19.72 1.71
CA THR A 595 -30.41 -18.38 2.28
C THR A 595 -28.99 -18.26 2.82
N ILE A 596 -28.43 -17.03 2.85
CA ILE A 596 -27.06 -16.77 3.32
C ILE A 596 -26.81 -17.25 4.76
N ALA A 597 -27.87 -17.36 5.56
CA ALA A 597 -27.81 -17.83 6.95
C ALA A 597 -27.91 -19.37 7.07
N SER A 598 -28.05 -20.11 5.97
CA SER A 598 -28.16 -21.56 6.00
C SER A 598 -26.84 -22.20 6.39
N ASP A 599 -26.92 -23.16 7.31
CA ASP A 599 -25.89 -24.14 7.68
C ASP A 599 -25.13 -24.75 6.48
N VAL A 600 -25.79 -25.07 5.37
CA VAL A 600 -25.14 -25.60 4.15
C VAL A 600 -24.13 -24.60 3.52
N MET A 601 -24.24 -23.31 3.82
CA MET A 601 -23.34 -22.25 3.37
C MET A 601 -22.27 -21.89 4.42
N ILE A 602 -22.41 -22.35 5.67
CA ILE A 602 -21.54 -22.05 6.82
C ILE A 602 -21.23 -23.36 7.54
N ARG A 603 -20.16 -24.06 7.14
CA ARG A 603 -19.71 -25.26 7.89
C ARG A 603 -19.21 -24.87 9.29
N GLU A 604 -19.88 -25.35 10.33
CA GLU A 604 -19.39 -25.31 11.70
C GLU A 604 -18.45 -26.51 11.96
N VAL A 605 -17.55 -26.38 12.93
CA VAL A 605 -16.60 -27.47 13.30
C VAL A 605 -17.34 -28.67 13.93
N SER A 606 -18.57 -28.46 14.40
CA SER A 606 -19.43 -29.49 15.00
C SER A 606 -20.29 -30.27 14.01
N ASP A 607 -20.23 -30.00 12.71
CA ASP A 607 -20.96 -30.75 11.69
C ASP A 607 -20.33 -32.14 11.48
N THR A 608 -20.44 -32.99 12.49
CA THR A 608 -20.21 -34.43 12.36
C THR A 608 -21.39 -35.07 11.64
N VAL A 609 -21.06 -35.86 10.63
CA VAL A 609 -21.97 -36.69 9.83
C VAL A 609 -22.85 -37.53 10.76
N GLN A 610 -24.09 -37.11 10.97
CA GLN A 610 -25.13 -37.98 11.51
C GLN A 610 -26.26 -38.13 10.48
N GLY A 611 -26.28 -39.33 9.89
CA GLY A 611 -27.48 -40.14 9.68
C GLY A 611 -28.72 -39.50 9.06
N THR A 612 -28.96 -39.87 7.81
CA THR A 612 -30.28 -40.19 7.25
C THR A 612 -31.42 -39.20 7.54
N SER A 613 -31.56 -38.19 6.68
CA SER A 613 -32.86 -37.56 6.45
C SER A 613 -33.34 -37.87 5.02
N THR A 614 -34.27 -38.81 4.90
CA THR A 614 -35.08 -39.05 3.70
C THR A 614 -35.89 -37.80 3.35
N VAL A 615 -35.78 -37.32 2.11
CA VAL A 615 -36.67 -36.29 1.56
C VAL A 615 -37.57 -36.93 0.51
N ARG A 616 -38.89 -36.88 0.75
CA ARG A 616 -39.94 -37.21 -0.23
C ARG A 616 -40.15 -36.00 -1.16
N PRO A 617 -40.31 -36.18 -2.47
CA PRO A 617 -40.67 -35.08 -3.35
C PRO A 617 -42.18 -34.80 -3.24
N SER A 618 -42.52 -33.56 -2.90
CA SER A 618 -43.81 -32.95 -3.26
C SER A 618 -43.53 -31.69 -4.06
N ASP A 619 -44.30 -31.47 -5.13
CA ASP A 619 -44.18 -30.29 -5.96
C ASP A 619 -44.74 -29.05 -5.26
N ASN A 620 -44.23 -27.87 -5.62
CA ASN A 620 -44.78 -26.61 -5.13
C ASN A 620 -44.79 -25.61 -6.28
N SER A 621 -45.60 -25.88 -7.30
CA SER A 621 -45.80 -24.98 -8.44
C SER A 621 -47.25 -24.60 -8.69
N GLY A 622 -48.22 -25.20 -8.00
CA GLY A 622 -49.64 -24.97 -8.32
C GLY A 622 -50.06 -25.35 -9.76
N THR A 623 -49.15 -25.74 -10.65
CA THR A 623 -49.44 -26.20 -12.02
C THR A 623 -48.54 -27.33 -12.55
N GLY A 624 -47.67 -27.92 -11.71
CA GLY A 624 -47.11 -29.27 -11.89
C GLY A 624 -46.37 -29.62 -13.19
N THR A 625 -45.84 -28.66 -13.95
CA THR A 625 -45.24 -28.98 -15.27
C THR A 625 -43.71 -29.03 -15.22
N ALA A 626 -43.14 -30.22 -15.40
CA ALA A 626 -41.70 -30.45 -15.50
C ALA A 626 -41.10 -29.75 -16.74
N THR A 627 -39.93 -29.11 -16.61
CA THR A 627 -39.22 -28.50 -17.75
C THR A 627 -38.63 -29.54 -18.69
N TRP A 628 -38.41 -30.76 -18.18
CA TRP A 628 -38.08 -31.98 -18.93
C TRP A 628 -38.34 -33.20 -18.02
N HIS A 629 -38.79 -34.31 -18.58
CA HIS A 629 -39.08 -35.56 -17.87
C HIS A 629 -38.78 -36.74 -18.80
N THR A 630 -38.37 -37.88 -18.22
CA THR A 630 -38.09 -39.13 -18.94
C THR A 630 -39.35 -39.98 -19.17
N ASP A 631 -40.49 -39.57 -18.63
CA ASP A 631 -41.75 -40.34 -18.63
C ASP A 631 -41.62 -41.73 -17.96
N THR A 632 -40.66 -41.87 -17.03
CA THR A 632 -40.42 -43.12 -16.31
C THR A 632 -40.92 -43.12 -14.86
N ALA A 633 -41.38 -41.98 -14.31
CA ALA A 633 -41.93 -41.93 -12.96
C ALA A 633 -43.36 -42.54 -12.91
N GLY A 634 -43.45 -43.83 -12.58
CA GLY A 634 -44.68 -44.64 -12.48
C GLY A 634 -45.41 -44.83 -13.82
N PRO A 635 -45.75 -46.05 -14.29
CA PRO A 635 -45.67 -47.39 -13.69
C PRO A 635 -44.31 -48.10 -13.83
N THR A 636 -43.29 -47.44 -14.39
CA THR A 636 -42.03 -48.07 -14.80
C THR A 636 -40.91 -47.92 -13.76
N GLY A 637 -40.74 -46.73 -13.17
CA GLY A 637 -39.70 -46.43 -12.17
C GLY A 637 -40.19 -46.42 -10.72
N ASP A 638 -39.30 -46.75 -9.79
CA ASP A 638 -39.46 -46.75 -8.32
C ASP A 638 -38.10 -46.48 -7.63
N ASP A 639 -37.99 -46.72 -6.32
CA ASP A 639 -36.78 -46.47 -5.52
C ASP A 639 -35.58 -47.38 -5.87
N THR A 640 -35.77 -48.36 -6.75
CA THR A 640 -34.70 -49.21 -7.31
C THR A 640 -34.09 -48.64 -8.59
N THR A 641 -34.59 -47.50 -9.08
CA THR A 641 -34.12 -46.87 -10.32
C THR A 641 -32.87 -46.03 -10.09
N TYR A 642 -31.85 -46.19 -10.93
CA TYR A 642 -30.63 -45.37 -10.93
C TYR A 642 -30.29 -44.86 -12.32
N VAL A 643 -29.51 -43.77 -12.39
CA VAL A 643 -29.01 -43.21 -13.64
C VAL A 643 -27.54 -43.56 -13.81
N ALA A 644 -27.14 -43.93 -15.02
CA ALA A 644 -25.76 -44.14 -15.41
C ALA A 644 -25.44 -43.38 -16.70
N VAL A 645 -24.19 -42.96 -16.83
CA VAL A 645 -23.64 -42.42 -18.08
C VAL A 645 -22.67 -43.47 -18.59
N GLN A 646 -22.96 -44.01 -19.78
CA GLN A 646 -22.16 -45.04 -20.42
C GLN A 646 -20.89 -44.43 -21.06
N ASP A 647 -19.90 -45.27 -21.37
CA ASP A 647 -18.60 -44.85 -21.91
C ASP A 647 -18.69 -44.14 -23.28
N ASP A 648 -19.81 -44.29 -23.99
CA ASP A 648 -20.13 -43.62 -25.25
C ASP A 648 -20.83 -42.25 -25.05
N GLY A 649 -21.03 -41.82 -23.80
CA GLY A 649 -21.70 -40.58 -23.44
C GLY A 649 -23.24 -40.65 -23.48
N ASN A 650 -23.82 -41.85 -23.64
CA ASN A 650 -25.24 -42.08 -23.50
C ASN A 650 -25.66 -42.06 -22.03
N ILE A 651 -26.76 -41.38 -21.70
CA ILE A 651 -27.32 -41.35 -20.34
C ILE A 651 -28.50 -42.31 -20.30
N VAL A 652 -28.47 -43.25 -19.37
CA VAL A 652 -29.44 -44.34 -19.26
C VAL A 652 -30.00 -44.40 -17.84
N LEU A 653 -31.31 -44.57 -17.72
CA LEU A 653 -31.96 -44.95 -16.46
C LEU A 653 -32.10 -46.48 -16.44
N TYR A 654 -31.65 -47.08 -15.35
CA TYR A 654 -31.69 -48.50 -15.10
C TYR A 654 -32.59 -48.84 -13.92
N LYS A 655 -33.12 -50.06 -13.91
CA LYS A 655 -33.92 -50.66 -12.83
C LYS A 655 -33.48 -52.11 -12.62
N ASN A 656 -33.69 -52.66 -11.42
CA ASN A 656 -33.50 -54.09 -11.12
C ASN A 656 -32.21 -54.71 -11.70
N GLU A 657 -31.04 -54.29 -11.23
CA GLU A 657 -29.73 -54.87 -11.65
C GLU A 657 -29.49 -54.77 -13.18
N ASP A 658 -29.39 -53.54 -13.69
CA ASP A 658 -29.00 -53.19 -15.07
C ASP A 658 -30.06 -53.38 -16.19
N GLU A 659 -31.36 -53.42 -15.88
CA GLU A 659 -32.42 -53.32 -16.90
C GLU A 659 -32.65 -51.86 -17.34
N PRO A 660 -32.34 -51.46 -18.59
CA PRO A 660 -32.50 -50.07 -19.02
C PRO A 660 -33.97 -49.75 -19.27
N ILE A 661 -34.51 -48.79 -18.53
CA ILE A 661 -35.90 -48.35 -18.63
C ILE A 661 -36.07 -47.05 -19.43
N TRP A 662 -34.98 -46.32 -19.71
CA TRP A 662 -34.95 -45.14 -20.58
C TRP A 662 -33.51 -44.75 -20.96
N ALA A 663 -33.29 -44.16 -22.13
CA ALA A 663 -31.99 -43.63 -22.54
C ALA A 663 -32.11 -42.32 -23.35
N THR A 664 -31.08 -41.46 -23.28
CA THR A 664 -31.00 -40.24 -24.11
C THR A 664 -30.79 -40.55 -25.60
N HIS A 665 -30.31 -41.75 -25.93
CA HIS A 665 -29.87 -42.14 -27.28
C HIS A 665 -28.90 -41.13 -27.89
N SER A 666 -28.08 -40.51 -27.05
CA SER A 666 -27.10 -39.49 -27.45
C SER A 666 -25.80 -40.09 -27.98
N ASN A 667 -25.85 -41.35 -28.43
CA ASN A 667 -24.73 -42.11 -28.96
C ASN A 667 -24.03 -41.32 -30.06
N LYS A 668 -22.70 -41.25 -29.99
CA LYS A 668 -21.85 -40.91 -31.12
C LYS A 668 -21.50 -42.13 -31.95
#